data_AF-A0A7S1WX23-F1
#
_entry.id   AF-A0A7S1WX23-F1
#
_cell.length_a   1.000
_cell.length_b   1.000
_cell.length_c   1.000
_cell.angle_alpha   90.00
_cell.angle_beta   90.00
_cell.angle_gamma   90.00
#
_symmetry.space_group_name_H-M   'P 1'
#
loop_
_entity.id
_entity.type
_entity.pdbx_description
1 polymer ?
#
loop_
_entity_poly.entity_id
_entity_poly.type
_entity_poly.pdbx_seq_one_letter_code
_entity_poly.pdbx_strand_id
1 'polypeptide(L)'
;MVPHLLPAFHCPVLDVPLGSQGAAVMTLRCILSVALLAATLGSSFGQDATSLLQSSMSASLHASFSQAVNFNVGENVQMKFSGEIGWVDCTISATGNMPDSYNVQVPSREDRIFSDVPVSNLRKVYRGFEVNIDNGDENVSTWVPCMLTAKTGNRYTAELLDYRPGLVLEAVPPELLRESAERLDKARNFREMIQENEAQKRDLFYTAQLKPNRAKFEAEVQKMKQAEEDTRFKYMQSYVWQEMAQRAEKEENNLKEKEQKEVAAKQARETSKTAKKKARVDAIIAEQEAKATSDPVAALMVKARTLKEANAKSDSKLGAIQDQATTEQRLKEEKKKLAEKRAREIEEQMKLMKQQHEELRKRAASGTLEVPDTPEMREAQENKKMFEALEMRQSRQRNMMREEFMVAEQEEESKYKEEEAKREASSLHRNKAAARAGLELALKAFNEDESQRKEKTMLALGTAVAMAGFAQMEAEEVDPARLSLVKQVTSNAREILSKAMEAETLSDVQKALAILPQKVKECDRFYKSIEDRDAKKEANPFKESEIEQLRERVPELQKSEVKFAALRARIEMAKMKTSMLREAVTAAEKGGLPSKEIEAAKAKLKEREARPLLVKNIEDAKKVGDITRLKAAIAEGEASGFVNGGVLHNARHVLKQLEDDHRLGGMQAASLAP
;
A
#
# COMPACT_ATOMS: atom_id res chain seq x y z
N MET A 1 12.11 -38.20 96.96
CA MET A 1 12.24 -39.67 96.91
C MET A 1 12.65 -40.04 95.48
N VAL A 2 13.87 -40.53 95.34
CA VAL A 2 14.53 -41.14 94.16
C VAL A 2 14.00 -42.62 94.05
N PRO A 3 14.16 -43.47 92.98
CA PRO A 3 15.00 -43.37 91.76
C PRO A 3 14.48 -43.95 90.39
N HIS A 4 15.34 -43.74 89.36
CA HIS A 4 15.80 -44.68 88.30
C HIS A 4 15.01 -44.92 86.98
N LEU A 5 15.59 -44.49 85.85
CA LEU A 5 16.35 -45.28 84.82
C LEU A 5 16.10 -44.77 83.38
N LEU A 6 17.17 -44.43 82.64
CA LEU A 6 17.51 -44.80 81.25
C LEU A 6 18.63 -43.87 80.68
N PRO A 7 19.39 -44.30 79.65
CA PRO A 7 20.84 -44.44 79.75
C PRO A 7 21.63 -43.48 78.85
N ALA A 8 22.94 -43.41 79.12
CA ALA A 8 23.93 -42.77 78.27
C ALA A 8 24.10 -43.52 76.94
N PHE A 9 23.90 -42.84 75.81
CA PHE A 9 24.40 -43.27 74.51
C PHE A 9 25.77 -42.60 74.26
N HIS A 10 26.83 -43.40 74.35
CA HIS A 10 28.12 -43.08 73.74
C HIS A 10 28.08 -43.51 72.27
N CYS A 11 28.42 -42.61 71.35
CA CYS A 11 28.72 -42.94 69.96
C CYS A 11 30.24 -42.75 69.75
N PRO A 12 30.97 -43.77 69.27
CA PRO A 12 32.42 -43.67 69.12
C PRO A 12 32.77 -42.80 67.92
N VAL A 13 33.73 -41.90 68.11
CA VAL A 13 34.36 -41.12 67.05
C VAL A 13 35.28 -42.06 66.26
N LEU A 14 34.98 -42.26 64.99
CA LEU A 14 35.84 -42.92 64.01
C LEU A 14 36.48 -41.85 63.13
N ASP A 15 37.80 -41.66 63.26
CA ASP A 15 38.61 -40.83 62.38
C ASP A 15 38.74 -41.51 61.00
N VAL A 16 37.97 -41.03 60.01
CA VAL A 16 38.12 -41.37 58.59
C VAL A 16 37.97 -40.08 57.78
N PRO A 17 38.86 -39.77 56.80
CA PRO A 17 38.74 -38.56 56.00
C PRO A 17 37.56 -38.71 55.03
N LEU A 18 36.43 -38.11 55.38
CA LEU A 18 35.23 -38.12 54.53
C LEU A 18 35.28 -36.96 53.54
N GLY A 19 35.22 -37.27 52.24
CA GLY A 19 34.99 -36.29 51.18
C GLY A 19 33.63 -35.59 51.29
N SER A 20 33.39 -34.58 50.46
CA SER A 20 32.26 -33.61 50.55
C SER A 20 30.86 -34.23 50.70
N GLN A 21 30.63 -35.46 50.22
CA GLN A 21 29.36 -36.17 50.41
C GLN A 21 29.17 -36.69 51.84
N GLY A 22 30.23 -37.04 52.56
CA GLY A 22 30.16 -37.54 53.94
C GLY A 22 29.83 -36.45 54.95
N ALA A 23 30.26 -35.21 54.71
CA ALA A 23 29.90 -34.06 55.54
C ALA A 23 28.38 -33.78 55.47
N ALA A 24 27.81 -33.74 54.26
CA ALA A 24 26.38 -33.50 54.06
C ALA A 24 25.49 -34.58 54.73
N VAL A 25 25.92 -35.85 54.69
CA VAL A 25 25.19 -36.96 55.32
C VAL A 25 25.29 -36.91 56.85
N MET A 26 26.44 -36.50 57.41
CA MET A 26 26.59 -36.27 58.84
C MET A 26 25.72 -35.10 59.32
N THR A 27 25.68 -33.99 58.57
CA THR A 27 24.83 -32.84 58.91
C THR A 27 23.34 -33.21 58.87
N LEU A 28 22.90 -33.96 57.85
CA LEU A 28 21.53 -34.49 57.76
C LEU A 28 21.19 -35.44 58.91
N ARG A 29 22.13 -36.30 59.34
CA ARG A 29 21.95 -37.18 60.50
C ARG A 29 21.85 -36.40 61.81
N CYS A 30 22.65 -35.36 62.00
CA CYS A 30 22.54 -34.49 63.17
C CYS A 30 21.20 -33.73 63.17
N ILE A 31 20.76 -33.21 62.02
CA ILE A 31 19.48 -32.51 61.87
C ILE A 31 18.31 -33.44 62.18
N LEU A 32 18.30 -34.66 61.64
CA LEU A 32 17.27 -35.65 61.94
C LEU A 32 17.28 -36.06 63.41
N SER A 33 18.45 -36.19 64.03
CA SER A 33 18.57 -36.56 65.45
C SER A 33 18.04 -35.46 66.37
N VAL A 34 18.32 -34.18 66.06
CA VAL A 34 17.81 -33.02 66.80
C VAL A 34 16.31 -32.84 66.58
N ALA A 35 15.81 -33.05 65.36
CA ALA A 35 14.38 -33.01 65.06
C ALA A 35 13.60 -34.14 65.77
N LEU A 36 14.17 -35.35 65.85
CA LEU A 36 13.58 -36.47 66.60
C LEU A 36 13.59 -36.19 68.12
N LEU A 37 14.66 -35.58 68.64
CA LEU A 37 14.76 -35.19 70.06
C LEU A 37 13.75 -34.07 70.41
N ALA A 38 13.56 -33.11 69.50
CA ALA A 38 12.56 -32.04 69.66
C ALA A 38 11.12 -32.56 69.58
N ALA A 39 10.86 -33.57 68.72
CA ALA A 39 9.55 -34.20 68.60
C ALA A 39 9.19 -35.08 69.81
N THR A 40 10.18 -35.64 70.50
CA THR A 40 9.97 -36.53 71.66
C THR A 40 9.81 -35.80 72.99
N LEU A 41 10.25 -34.54 73.10
CA LEU A 41 10.23 -33.78 74.35
C LEU A 41 8.99 -32.89 74.59
N GLY A 42 7.98 -32.90 73.71
CA GLY A 42 6.62 -32.40 73.99
C GLY A 42 6.45 -30.92 74.41
N SER A 43 5.93 -30.09 73.49
CA SER A 43 5.19 -28.81 73.63
C SER A 43 5.52 -27.75 74.70
N SER A 44 6.61 -27.83 75.48
CA SER A 44 6.95 -26.80 76.48
C SER A 44 8.20 -25.99 76.18
N PHE A 45 8.77 -26.09 74.99
CA PHE A 45 9.84 -25.20 74.52
C PHE A 45 9.34 -24.35 73.35
N GLY A 46 9.24 -23.04 73.60
CA GLY A 46 8.56 -22.06 72.76
C GLY A 46 9.27 -21.69 71.45
N GLN A 47 8.58 -20.81 70.70
CA GLN A 47 8.87 -20.33 69.33
C GLN A 47 10.30 -19.77 69.10
N ASP A 48 11.09 -19.55 70.15
CA ASP A 48 12.44 -19.00 70.04
C ASP A 48 13.50 -20.05 69.60
N ALA A 49 13.28 -21.34 69.89
CA ALA A 49 14.23 -22.39 69.47
C ALA A 49 14.13 -22.68 67.97
N THR A 50 12.93 -22.59 67.39
CA THR A 50 12.70 -22.77 65.96
C THR A 50 13.22 -21.60 65.14
N SER A 51 13.14 -20.35 65.62
CA SER A 51 13.71 -19.19 64.92
C SER A 51 15.25 -19.21 64.92
N LEU A 52 15.89 -19.63 66.01
CA LEU A 52 17.35 -19.81 66.10
C LEU A 52 17.86 -20.95 65.22
N LEU A 53 17.14 -22.09 65.16
CA LEU A 53 17.46 -23.19 64.26
C LEU A 53 17.28 -22.79 62.80
N GLN A 54 16.23 -22.06 62.45
CA GLN A 54 15.98 -21.62 61.07
C GLN A 54 17.03 -20.59 60.61
N SER A 55 17.47 -19.70 61.51
CA SER A 55 18.54 -18.73 61.25
C SER A 55 19.90 -19.41 61.08
N SER A 56 20.21 -20.37 61.95
CA SER A 56 21.45 -21.18 61.92
C SER A 56 21.54 -22.07 60.68
N MET A 57 20.43 -22.73 60.30
CA MET A 57 20.37 -23.58 59.10
C MET A 57 20.51 -22.76 57.82
N SER A 58 19.93 -21.55 57.77
CA SER A 58 20.07 -20.64 56.62
C SER A 58 21.51 -20.17 56.43
N ALA A 59 22.21 -19.84 57.53
CA ALA A 59 23.61 -19.42 57.50
C ALA A 59 24.57 -20.57 57.13
N SER A 60 24.35 -21.78 57.63
CA SER A 60 25.22 -22.93 57.39
C SER A 60 25.04 -23.55 55.99
N LEU A 61 23.82 -23.52 55.43
CA LEU A 61 23.57 -23.92 54.03
C LEU A 61 24.17 -22.93 53.04
N HIS A 62 24.15 -21.62 53.33
CA HIS A 62 24.83 -20.61 52.50
C HIS A 62 26.36 -20.75 52.52
N ALA A 63 26.94 -21.03 53.69
CA ALA A 63 28.39 -21.21 53.82
C ALA A 63 28.92 -22.47 53.10
N SER A 64 28.10 -23.52 52.97
CA SER A 64 28.53 -24.81 52.40
C SER A 64 28.37 -24.91 50.87
N PHE A 65 27.60 -24.02 50.25
CA PHE A 65 27.41 -23.95 48.79
C PHE A 65 28.30 -22.92 48.08
N SER A 66 29.03 -22.10 48.82
CA SER A 66 30.01 -21.15 48.29
C SER A 66 31.33 -21.86 47.98
N GLN A 67 31.37 -22.69 46.94
CA GLN A 67 32.62 -22.76 46.17
C GLN A 67 32.83 -21.35 45.61
N ALA A 68 33.84 -20.64 46.10
CA ALA A 68 34.12 -19.25 45.76
C ALA A 68 34.14 -19.09 44.23
N VAL A 69 33.07 -18.52 43.67
CA VAL A 69 32.96 -18.26 42.24
C VAL A 69 33.82 -17.03 41.98
N ASN A 70 35.07 -17.26 41.59
CA ASN A 70 35.97 -16.19 41.20
C ASN A 70 35.58 -15.68 39.80
N PHE A 71 35.36 -14.38 39.69
CA PHE A 71 35.16 -13.70 38.42
C PHE A 71 36.40 -12.90 38.02
N ASN A 72 36.66 -12.84 36.71
CA ASN A 72 37.77 -12.08 36.13
C ASN A 72 37.31 -10.68 35.70
N VAL A 73 38.20 -9.69 35.79
CA VAL A 73 37.95 -8.36 35.22
C VAL A 73 37.82 -8.49 33.69
N GLY A 74 36.78 -7.86 33.13
CA GLY A 74 36.38 -7.99 31.72
C GLY A 74 35.41 -9.15 31.45
N GLU A 75 35.08 -9.98 32.44
CA GLU A 75 34.13 -11.08 32.27
C GLU A 75 32.69 -10.56 32.15
N ASN A 76 31.93 -11.12 31.22
CA ASN A 76 30.50 -10.83 31.06
C ASN A 76 29.70 -11.64 32.07
N VAL A 77 28.93 -10.93 32.89
CA VAL A 77 28.12 -11.50 33.96
C VAL A 77 26.71 -10.92 33.90
N GLN A 78 25.81 -11.50 34.66
CA GLN A 78 24.51 -10.91 34.93
C GLN A 78 24.42 -10.50 36.38
N MET A 79 23.88 -9.31 36.62
CA MET A 79 23.65 -8.76 37.95
C MET A 79 22.15 -8.71 38.24
N LYS A 80 21.76 -9.09 39.46
CA LYS A 80 20.39 -8.93 39.95
C LYS A 80 20.29 -7.66 40.80
N PHE A 81 19.42 -6.72 40.41
CA PHE A 81 19.14 -5.54 41.22
C PHE A 81 18.26 -5.89 42.42
N SER A 82 18.52 -5.28 43.58
CA SER A 82 17.64 -5.44 44.73
C SER A 82 16.26 -4.83 44.42
N GLY A 83 15.22 -5.68 44.43
CA GLY A 83 13.84 -5.26 44.17
C GLY A 83 13.36 -5.39 42.72
N GLU A 84 14.25 -5.68 41.75
CA GLU A 84 13.82 -6.02 40.38
C GLU A 84 13.74 -7.55 40.21
N ILE A 85 12.77 -8.00 39.41
CA ILE A 85 12.51 -9.44 39.18
C ILE A 85 13.52 -10.04 38.17
N GLY A 86 14.29 -9.20 37.46
CA GLY A 86 15.17 -9.61 36.35
C GLY A 86 16.67 -9.57 36.65
N TRP A 87 17.42 -10.31 35.83
CA TRP A 87 18.88 -10.22 35.71
C TRP A 87 19.24 -9.25 34.59
N VAL A 88 20.24 -8.42 34.81
CA VAL A 88 20.71 -7.42 33.83
C VAL A 88 22.13 -7.72 33.44
N ASP A 89 22.40 -7.64 32.15
CA ASP A 89 23.71 -7.90 31.57
C ASP A 89 24.72 -6.81 31.95
N CYS A 90 25.89 -7.22 32.41
CA CYS A 90 26.96 -6.32 32.81
C CYS A 90 28.35 -6.93 32.59
N THR A 91 29.37 -6.09 32.61
CA THR A 91 30.76 -6.52 32.52
C THR A 91 31.49 -6.12 33.79
N ILE A 92 32.30 -7.02 34.34
CA ILE A 92 33.10 -6.71 35.53
C ILE A 92 34.20 -5.72 35.15
N SER A 93 34.14 -4.53 35.71
CA SER A 93 35.11 -3.46 35.44
C SER A 93 36.31 -3.50 36.39
N ALA A 94 36.11 -3.92 37.63
CA ALA A 94 37.17 -4.08 38.62
C ALA A 94 36.73 -4.99 39.78
N THR A 95 37.68 -5.44 40.60
CA THR A 95 37.36 -5.99 41.94
C THR A 95 36.83 -4.88 42.84
N GLY A 96 35.84 -5.20 43.68
CA GLY A 96 35.30 -4.25 44.66
C GLY A 96 36.25 -4.03 45.84
N ASN A 97 35.95 -2.99 46.62
CA ASN A 97 36.57 -2.67 47.89
C ASN A 97 36.06 -3.56 49.04
N MET A 98 34.85 -4.13 48.92
CA MET A 98 34.32 -5.10 49.88
C MET A 98 34.77 -6.53 49.53
N PRO A 99 35.01 -7.41 50.53
CA PRO A 99 35.28 -8.83 50.27
C PRO A 99 34.11 -9.46 49.51
N ASP A 100 34.43 -10.35 48.57
CA ASP A 100 33.47 -11.01 47.68
C ASP A 100 32.53 -10.04 46.94
N SER A 101 33.09 -8.92 46.46
CA SER A 101 32.36 -7.95 45.65
C SER A 101 33.13 -7.48 44.42
N TYR A 102 32.40 -6.99 43.42
CA TYR A 102 32.94 -6.53 42.15
C TYR A 102 32.29 -5.22 41.71
N ASN A 103 33.05 -4.39 40.99
CA ASN A 103 32.49 -3.26 40.27
C ASN A 103 32.02 -3.74 38.90
N VAL A 104 30.80 -3.40 38.52
CA VAL A 104 30.16 -3.87 37.27
C VAL A 104 29.61 -2.71 36.46
N GLN A 105 29.83 -2.73 35.15
CA GLN A 105 29.34 -1.74 34.19
C GLN A 105 28.14 -2.30 33.43
N VAL A 106 27.04 -1.54 33.38
CA VAL A 106 25.79 -1.93 32.68
C VAL A 106 25.66 -1.13 31.38
N PRO A 107 25.69 -1.75 30.18
CA PRO A 107 25.73 -1.03 28.90
C PRO A 107 24.47 -0.20 28.60
N SER A 108 23.30 -0.59 29.12
CA SER A 108 22.02 0.01 28.77
C SER A 108 21.60 1.22 29.62
N ARG A 109 22.36 1.54 30.69
CA ARG A 109 22.04 2.64 31.62
C ARG A 109 23.26 3.56 31.74
N GLU A 110 23.37 4.52 30.82
CA GLU A 110 24.24 5.71 30.93
C GLU A 110 25.69 5.45 31.38
N ASP A 111 26.30 4.31 30.99
CA ASP A 111 27.64 3.91 31.44
C ASP A 111 27.87 3.99 32.96
N ARG A 112 26.82 3.75 33.77
CA ARG A 112 26.96 3.76 35.22
C ARG A 112 27.71 2.51 35.69
N ILE A 113 28.81 2.73 36.41
CA ILE A 113 29.53 1.69 37.15
C ILE A 113 28.85 1.53 38.51
N PHE A 114 28.39 0.31 38.80
CA PHE A 114 27.89 -0.07 40.11
C PHE A 114 29.05 -0.64 40.92
N SER A 115 29.40 0.04 42.01
CA SER A 115 30.51 -0.36 42.87
C SER A 115 30.09 -1.39 43.92
N ASP A 116 31.03 -2.25 44.31
CA ASP A 116 30.90 -3.19 45.44
C ASP A 116 29.67 -4.11 45.37
N VAL A 117 29.36 -4.61 44.18
CA VAL A 117 28.25 -5.55 43.97
C VAL A 117 28.65 -6.92 44.51
N PRO A 118 27.90 -7.48 45.48
CA PRO A 118 28.27 -8.75 46.09
C PRO A 118 28.15 -9.92 45.10
N VAL A 119 29.04 -10.90 45.23
CA VAL A 119 29.08 -12.12 44.40
C VAL A 119 27.73 -12.85 44.37
N SER A 120 26.95 -12.79 45.45
CA SER A 120 25.60 -13.37 45.54
C SER A 120 24.59 -12.76 44.57
N ASN A 121 24.85 -11.55 44.07
CA ASN A 121 24.05 -10.86 43.07
C ASN A 121 24.61 -10.99 41.65
N LEU A 122 25.68 -11.77 41.46
CA LEU A 122 26.34 -11.97 40.18
C LEU A 122 26.23 -13.43 39.74
N ARG A 123 26.04 -13.67 38.44
CA ARG A 123 26.16 -15.00 37.84
C ARG A 123 26.97 -14.97 36.56
N LYS A 124 27.80 -15.99 36.33
CA LYS A 124 28.55 -16.13 35.08
C LYS A 124 27.57 -16.43 33.95
N VAL A 125 27.81 -15.78 32.82
CA VAL A 125 26.95 -15.90 31.64
C VAL A 125 27.82 -16.36 30.49
N TYR A 126 27.73 -17.66 30.18
CA TYR A 126 28.34 -18.18 28.96
C TYR A 126 27.32 -18.01 27.84
N ARG A 127 27.52 -16.97 27.04
CA ARG A 127 26.69 -16.69 25.87
C ARG A 127 27.12 -17.52 24.69
N GLY A 128 26.18 -17.64 23.77
CA GLY A 128 26.44 -18.19 22.47
C GLY A 128 26.46 -19.72 22.48
N PHE A 129 25.60 -20.34 23.29
CA PHE A 129 25.35 -21.77 23.23
C PHE A 129 23.93 -22.02 22.73
N GLU A 130 23.74 -23.11 22.00
CA GLU A 130 22.42 -23.65 21.71
C GLU A 130 22.28 -24.99 22.44
N VAL A 131 21.10 -25.23 22.99
CA VAL A 131 20.73 -26.51 23.58
C VAL A 131 19.77 -27.24 22.65
N ASN A 132 20.04 -28.53 22.43
CA ASN A 132 19.13 -29.38 21.69
C ASN A 132 17.98 -29.81 22.61
N ILE A 133 16.75 -29.43 22.25
CA ILE A 133 15.54 -29.83 22.96
C ILE A 133 14.80 -30.85 22.10
N ASP A 134 14.59 -32.03 22.67
CA ASP A 134 13.73 -33.05 22.07
C ASP A 134 12.27 -32.63 22.23
N ASN A 135 11.60 -32.33 21.11
CA ASN A 135 10.21 -31.86 21.10
C ASN A 135 9.19 -33.02 21.15
N GLY A 136 9.62 -34.28 21.23
CA GLY A 136 8.72 -35.43 21.33
C GLY A 136 7.99 -35.79 20.02
N ASP A 137 8.16 -34.99 18.96
CA ASP A 137 7.79 -35.34 17.60
C ASP A 137 8.97 -36.07 16.93
N GLU A 138 8.72 -37.32 16.53
CA GLU A 138 9.74 -38.23 15.99
C GLU A 138 10.51 -37.57 14.83
N ASN A 139 11.78 -37.22 15.11
CA ASN A 139 12.85 -36.80 14.18
C ASN A 139 13.16 -35.31 13.96
N VAL A 140 12.67 -34.36 14.75
CA VAL A 140 13.13 -32.95 14.64
C VAL A 140 13.77 -32.46 15.94
N SER A 141 15.07 -32.71 16.09
CA SER A 141 15.89 -32.05 17.11
C SER A 141 15.95 -30.55 16.85
N THR A 142 15.46 -29.75 17.80
CA THR A 142 15.43 -28.29 17.66
C THR A 142 16.51 -27.68 18.54
N TRP A 143 17.48 -27.02 17.92
CA TRP A 143 18.52 -26.28 18.62
C TRP A 143 18.02 -24.89 19.00
N VAL A 144 17.89 -24.66 20.30
CA VAL A 144 17.35 -23.42 20.87
C VAL A 144 18.48 -22.60 21.49
N PRO A 145 18.61 -21.31 21.17
CA PRO A 145 19.57 -20.44 21.84
C PRO A 145 19.35 -20.43 23.36
N CYS A 146 20.42 -20.66 24.10
CA CYS A 146 20.41 -20.70 25.54
C CYS A 146 21.61 -19.96 26.13
N MET A 147 21.47 -19.60 27.39
CA MET A 147 22.51 -18.99 28.20
C MET A 147 22.89 -19.96 29.30
N LEU A 148 24.17 -20.35 29.40
CA LEU A 148 24.59 -21.22 30.49
C LEU A 148 24.85 -20.38 31.74
N THR A 149 24.17 -20.72 32.83
CA THR A 149 24.13 -19.94 34.09
C THR A 149 24.91 -20.59 35.23
N ALA A 150 25.13 -21.91 35.19
CA ALA A 150 25.93 -22.64 36.17
C ALA A 150 26.54 -23.92 35.58
N LYS A 151 27.63 -24.41 36.19
CA LYS A 151 28.25 -25.71 35.89
C LYS A 151 28.35 -26.53 37.18
N THR A 152 27.81 -27.74 37.16
CA THR A 152 27.85 -28.68 38.29
C THR A 152 28.41 -30.00 37.81
N GLY A 153 29.71 -30.25 38.06
CA GLY A 153 30.42 -31.39 37.50
C GLY A 153 30.55 -31.30 35.97
N ASN A 154 30.11 -32.35 35.25
CA ASN A 154 30.08 -32.39 33.78
C ASN A 154 28.70 -32.02 33.20
N ARG A 155 27.92 -31.20 33.90
CA ARG A 155 26.59 -30.76 33.45
C ARG A 155 26.42 -29.26 33.65
N TYR A 156 25.57 -28.66 32.83
CA TYR A 156 25.32 -27.22 32.80
C TYR A 156 23.88 -26.89 33.14
N THR A 157 23.64 -25.71 33.67
CA THR A 157 22.30 -25.14 33.79
C THR A 157 22.12 -24.15 32.65
N ALA A 158 21.11 -24.34 31.80
CA ALA A 158 20.87 -23.55 30.59
C ALA A 158 19.52 -22.84 30.64
N GLU A 159 19.51 -21.52 30.51
CA GLU A 159 18.31 -20.70 30.44
C GLU A 159 17.96 -20.42 28.97
N LEU A 160 16.75 -20.78 28.53
CA LEU A 160 16.33 -20.58 27.14
C LEU A 160 16.03 -19.11 26.86
N LEU A 161 16.47 -18.63 25.69
CA LEU A 161 16.29 -17.23 25.29
C LEU A 161 15.03 -17.02 24.43
N ASP A 162 14.72 -17.94 23.50
CA ASP A 162 13.70 -17.69 22.48
C ASP A 162 12.46 -18.60 22.59
N TYR A 163 12.64 -19.91 22.81
CA TYR A 163 11.52 -20.86 22.72
C TYR A 163 10.58 -20.80 23.94
N ARG A 164 11.13 -20.45 25.11
CA ARG A 164 10.43 -20.11 26.36
C ARG A 164 11.36 -19.25 27.23
N PRO A 165 11.39 -17.92 27.03
CA PRO A 165 12.29 -17.04 27.76
C PRO A 165 12.18 -17.26 29.27
N GLY A 166 13.30 -17.51 29.93
CA GLY A 166 13.37 -17.73 31.38
C GLY A 166 13.10 -19.17 31.85
N LEU A 167 12.83 -20.12 30.94
CA LEU A 167 12.83 -21.55 31.29
C LEU A 167 14.27 -22.00 31.56
N VAL A 168 14.52 -22.52 32.76
CA VAL A 168 15.82 -23.05 33.17
C VAL A 168 15.82 -24.56 33.03
N LEU A 169 16.71 -25.08 32.19
CA LEU A 169 17.03 -26.49 32.06
C LEU A 169 18.19 -26.80 33.02
N GLU A 170 17.91 -27.60 34.05
CA GLU A 170 18.94 -28.04 34.99
C GLU A 170 19.67 -29.28 34.46
N ALA A 171 20.96 -29.38 34.77
CA ALA A 171 21.76 -30.57 34.53
C ALA A 171 21.87 -31.02 33.05
N VAL A 172 21.96 -30.06 32.12
CA VAL A 172 22.14 -30.27 30.68
C VAL A 172 23.51 -30.91 30.39
N PRO A 173 23.56 -32.09 29.74
CA PRO A 173 24.79 -32.71 29.29
C PRO A 173 25.50 -31.90 28.20
N PRO A 174 26.84 -31.87 28.15
CA PRO A 174 27.61 -31.14 27.14
C PRO A 174 27.32 -31.64 25.71
N GLU A 175 26.89 -32.88 25.53
CA GLU A 175 26.53 -33.45 24.22
C GLU A 175 25.27 -32.80 23.62
N LEU A 176 24.44 -32.16 24.45
CA LEU A 176 23.26 -31.40 24.00
C LEU A 176 23.57 -29.92 23.81
N LEU A 177 24.81 -29.49 23.99
CA LEU A 177 25.24 -28.10 23.83
C LEU A 177 26.15 -27.95 22.61
N ARG A 178 25.97 -26.87 21.87
CA ARG A 178 26.93 -26.45 20.82
C ARG A 178 27.14 -24.96 20.85
N GLU A 179 28.32 -24.51 20.43
CA GLU A 179 28.59 -23.07 20.26
C GLU A 179 27.81 -22.52 19.07
N SER A 180 27.04 -21.46 19.31
CA SER A 180 26.20 -20.75 18.34
C SER A 180 27.00 -19.87 17.36
N ALA A 181 28.33 -19.92 17.38
CA ALA A 181 29.21 -19.05 16.59
C ALA A 181 28.82 -19.05 15.09
N GLU A 182 28.46 -20.21 14.53
CA GLU A 182 27.98 -20.32 13.15
C GLU A 182 26.66 -19.57 12.88
N ARG A 183 25.79 -19.43 13.88
CA ARG A 183 24.50 -18.74 13.75
C ARG A 183 24.63 -17.25 14.04
N LEU A 184 25.52 -16.86 14.96
CA LEU A 184 25.85 -15.46 15.24
C LEU A 184 26.59 -14.81 14.07
N ASP A 185 27.48 -15.53 13.37
CA ASP A 185 28.10 -15.04 12.15
C ASP A 185 27.09 -14.90 11.01
N LYS A 186 26.18 -15.87 10.86
CA LYS A 186 25.07 -15.75 9.90
C LYS A 186 24.12 -14.59 10.24
N ALA A 187 23.83 -14.35 11.51
CA ALA A 187 22.99 -13.24 11.96
C ALA A 187 23.68 -11.87 11.80
N ARG A 188 25.01 -11.80 11.98
CA ARG A 188 25.81 -10.61 11.71
C ARG A 188 25.81 -10.28 10.22
N ASN A 189 26.11 -11.26 9.37
CA ASN A 189 26.05 -11.11 7.91
C ASN A 189 24.65 -10.70 7.43
N PHE A 190 23.60 -11.22 8.06
CA PHE A 190 22.21 -10.85 7.73
C PHE A 190 21.88 -9.41 8.15
N ARG A 191 22.37 -8.93 9.30
CA ARG A 191 22.21 -7.52 9.71
C ARG A 191 22.96 -6.57 8.79
N GLU A 192 24.20 -6.90 8.42
CA GLU A 192 24.99 -6.10 7.47
C GLU A 192 24.28 -6.01 6.11
N MET A 193 23.77 -7.14 5.61
CA MET A 193 22.96 -7.16 4.39
C MET A 193 21.66 -6.35 4.49
N ILE A 194 20.99 -6.31 5.65
CA ILE A 194 19.80 -5.45 5.86
C ILE A 194 20.21 -3.97 5.82
N GLN A 195 21.29 -3.60 6.50
CA GLN A 195 21.78 -2.23 6.54
C GLN A 195 22.22 -1.75 5.14
N GLU A 196 22.91 -2.60 4.37
CA GLU A 196 23.26 -2.33 2.98
C GLU A 196 22.02 -2.16 2.10
N ASN A 197 21.01 -3.03 2.25
CA ASN A 197 19.76 -2.89 1.50
C ASN A 197 18.98 -1.62 1.88
N GLU A 198 18.99 -1.22 3.15
CA GLU A 198 18.39 0.05 3.56
C GLU A 198 19.16 1.26 3.03
N ALA A 199 20.49 1.21 3.03
CA ALA A 199 21.33 2.25 2.43
C ALA A 199 21.07 2.35 0.92
N GLN A 200 21.02 1.21 0.21
CA GLN A 200 20.66 1.16 -1.21
C GLN A 200 19.24 1.67 -1.47
N LYS A 201 18.26 1.35 -0.62
CA LYS A 201 16.90 1.90 -0.73
C LYS A 201 16.87 3.41 -0.51
N ARG A 202 17.64 3.94 0.45
CA ARG A 202 17.77 5.39 0.66
C ARG A 202 18.42 6.05 -0.56
N ASP A 203 19.51 5.49 -1.08
CA ASP A 203 20.18 6.01 -2.28
C ASP A 203 19.27 5.96 -3.51
N LEU A 204 18.53 4.85 -3.71
CA LEU A 204 17.53 4.74 -4.77
C LEU A 204 16.38 5.73 -4.58
N PHE A 205 15.94 5.98 -3.35
CA PHE A 205 14.91 6.98 -3.05
C PHE A 205 15.40 8.41 -3.34
N TYR A 206 16.60 8.76 -2.88
CA TYR A 206 17.24 10.06 -3.14
C TYR A 206 17.50 10.28 -4.63
N THR A 207 17.99 9.26 -5.35
CA THR A 207 18.23 9.36 -6.79
C THR A 207 16.95 9.34 -7.62
N ALA A 208 15.91 8.60 -7.22
CA ALA A 208 14.65 8.52 -7.95
C ALA A 208 13.72 9.72 -7.70
N GLN A 209 13.78 10.40 -6.55
CA GLN A 209 12.90 11.56 -6.29
C GLN A 209 13.52 12.91 -6.65
N LEU A 210 14.84 13.10 -6.51
CA LEU A 210 15.45 14.42 -6.72
C LEU A 210 16.02 14.62 -8.12
N LYS A 211 16.60 13.60 -8.77
CA LYS A 211 17.19 13.75 -10.12
C LYS A 211 16.16 14.00 -11.22
N PRO A 212 15.04 13.26 -11.33
CA PRO A 212 14.06 13.54 -12.37
C PRO A 212 13.30 14.84 -12.12
N ASN A 213 13.10 15.24 -10.86
CA ASN A 213 12.45 16.52 -10.54
C ASN A 213 13.36 17.72 -10.81
N ARG A 214 14.67 17.61 -10.57
CA ARG A 214 15.62 18.66 -10.92
C ARG A 214 15.78 18.81 -12.43
N ALA A 215 15.90 17.70 -13.17
CA ALA A 215 15.98 17.74 -14.63
C ALA A 215 14.68 18.26 -15.27
N LYS A 216 13.50 17.86 -14.73
CA LYS A 216 12.21 18.41 -15.16
C LYS A 216 12.09 19.90 -14.87
N PHE A 217 12.49 20.34 -13.68
CA PHE A 217 12.47 21.74 -13.30
C PHE A 217 13.44 22.58 -14.14
N GLU A 218 14.67 22.12 -14.36
CA GLU A 218 15.64 22.79 -15.23
C GLU A 218 15.15 22.85 -16.70
N ALA A 219 14.52 21.79 -17.19
CA ALA A 219 13.91 21.76 -18.53
C ALA A 219 12.68 22.69 -18.62
N GLU A 220 11.88 22.80 -17.57
CA GLU A 220 10.70 23.68 -17.52
C GLU A 220 11.12 25.16 -17.42
N VAL A 221 12.17 25.46 -16.66
CA VAL A 221 12.80 26.79 -16.63
C VAL A 221 13.40 27.16 -18.00
N GLN A 222 14.04 26.22 -18.70
CA GLN A 222 14.53 26.46 -20.06
C GLN A 222 13.39 26.67 -21.06
N LYS A 223 12.31 25.89 -20.96
CA LYS A 223 11.10 26.08 -21.79
C LYS A 223 10.44 27.42 -21.53
N MET A 224 10.37 27.87 -20.27
CA MET A 224 9.85 29.20 -19.94
C MET A 224 10.71 30.32 -20.52
N LYS A 225 12.04 30.20 -20.42
CA LYS A 225 12.96 31.18 -21.05
C LYS A 225 12.81 31.23 -22.57
N GLN A 226 12.72 30.07 -23.23
CA GLN A 226 12.47 30.00 -24.67
C GLN A 226 11.10 30.56 -25.04
N ALA A 227 10.06 30.31 -24.24
CA ALA A 227 8.73 30.88 -24.45
C ALA A 227 8.72 32.41 -24.26
N GLU A 228 9.48 32.95 -23.29
CA GLU A 228 9.67 34.39 -23.11
C GLU A 228 10.44 35.02 -24.28
N GLU A 229 11.48 34.37 -24.79
CA GLU A 229 12.21 34.82 -25.97
C GLU A 229 11.34 34.76 -27.23
N ASP A 230 10.55 33.70 -27.42
CA ASP A 230 9.62 33.53 -28.53
C ASP A 230 8.47 34.54 -28.47
N THR A 231 7.92 34.82 -27.28
CA THR A 231 6.88 35.84 -27.12
C THR A 231 7.44 37.24 -27.35
N ARG A 232 8.67 37.53 -26.90
CA ARG A 232 9.35 38.79 -27.19
C ARG A 232 9.67 38.93 -28.68
N PHE A 233 10.09 37.85 -29.33
CA PHE A 233 10.33 37.82 -30.77
C PHE A 233 9.05 37.98 -31.57
N LYS A 234 7.97 37.29 -31.21
CA LYS A 234 6.63 37.46 -31.80
C LYS A 234 6.09 38.87 -31.59
N TYR A 235 6.33 39.47 -30.43
CA TYR A 235 5.97 40.86 -30.18
C TYR A 235 6.74 41.82 -31.08
N MET A 236 8.06 41.64 -31.25
CA MET A 236 8.85 42.43 -32.20
C MET A 236 8.41 42.21 -33.65
N GLN A 237 8.13 40.97 -34.05
CA GLN A 237 7.63 40.67 -35.39
C GLN A 237 6.26 41.32 -35.63
N SER A 238 5.34 41.21 -34.68
CA SER A 238 4.03 41.87 -34.73
C SER A 238 4.18 43.39 -34.81
N TYR A 239 5.13 43.98 -34.09
CA TYR A 239 5.40 45.41 -34.15
C TYR A 239 5.92 45.83 -35.54
N VAL A 240 6.90 45.10 -36.08
CA VAL A 240 7.43 45.35 -37.42
C VAL A 240 6.35 45.16 -38.49
N TRP A 241 5.51 44.12 -38.36
CA TRP A 241 4.38 43.87 -39.24
C TRP A 241 3.32 44.96 -39.16
N GLN A 242 3.00 45.44 -37.96
CA GLN A 242 2.07 46.54 -37.78
C GLN A 242 2.61 47.82 -38.40
N GLU A 243 3.92 48.09 -38.28
CA GLU A 243 4.56 49.23 -38.92
C GLU A 243 4.56 49.11 -40.46
N MET A 244 4.84 47.92 -40.98
CA MET A 244 4.77 47.59 -42.41
C MET A 244 3.34 47.72 -42.94
N ALA A 245 2.35 47.21 -42.21
CA ALA A 245 0.93 47.31 -42.55
C ALA A 245 0.45 48.77 -42.54
N GLN A 246 0.87 49.57 -41.56
CA GLN A 246 0.56 51.01 -41.54
C GLN A 246 1.21 51.77 -42.71
N ARG A 247 2.43 51.38 -43.12
CA ARG A 247 3.07 51.94 -44.33
C ARG A 247 2.34 51.52 -45.59
N ALA A 248 1.97 50.24 -45.70
CA ALA A 248 1.19 49.72 -46.82
C ALA A 248 -0.20 50.36 -46.91
N GLU A 249 -0.90 50.54 -45.79
CA GLU A 249 -2.19 51.23 -45.72
C GLU A 249 -2.07 52.71 -46.11
N LYS A 250 -1.00 53.39 -45.69
CA LYS A 250 -0.71 54.75 -46.15
C LYS A 250 -0.44 54.81 -47.65
N GLU A 251 0.31 53.84 -48.20
CA GLU A 251 0.56 53.74 -49.63
C GLU A 251 -0.71 53.40 -50.42
N GLU A 252 -1.53 52.47 -49.93
CA GLU A 252 -2.82 52.10 -50.50
C GLU A 252 -3.79 53.27 -50.46
N ASN A 253 -3.86 54.02 -49.35
CA ASN A 253 -4.68 55.22 -49.26
C ASN A 253 -4.20 56.32 -50.22
N ASN A 254 -2.88 56.50 -50.36
CA ASN A 254 -2.31 57.42 -51.36
C ASN A 254 -2.62 56.97 -52.80
N LEU A 255 -2.61 55.66 -53.07
CA LEU A 255 -2.97 55.10 -54.36
C LEU A 255 -4.47 55.23 -54.62
N LYS A 256 -5.33 54.91 -53.65
CA LYS A 256 -6.78 55.11 -53.72
C LYS A 256 -7.12 56.57 -53.90
N GLU A 257 -6.42 57.50 -53.26
CA GLU A 257 -6.62 58.93 -53.48
C GLU A 257 -6.21 59.36 -54.89
N LYS A 258 -5.11 58.81 -55.43
CA LYS A 258 -4.71 59.03 -56.83
C LYS A 258 -5.71 58.43 -57.81
N GLU A 259 -6.16 57.21 -57.58
CA GLU A 259 -7.16 56.52 -58.37
C GLU A 259 -8.51 57.22 -58.28
N GLN A 260 -8.94 57.68 -57.11
CA GLN A 260 -10.15 58.47 -56.94
C GLN A 260 -10.03 59.80 -57.66
N LYS A 261 -8.88 60.47 -57.64
CA LYS A 261 -8.64 61.67 -58.44
C LYS A 261 -8.65 61.38 -59.95
N GLU A 262 -8.10 60.25 -60.38
CA GLU A 262 -8.09 59.83 -61.78
C GLU A 262 -9.47 59.38 -62.26
N VAL A 263 -10.21 58.64 -61.44
CA VAL A 263 -11.58 58.22 -61.67
C VAL A 263 -12.50 59.42 -61.62
N ALA A 264 -12.35 60.36 -60.69
CA ALA A 264 -13.08 61.62 -60.68
C ALA A 264 -12.75 62.45 -61.92
N ALA A 265 -11.49 62.47 -62.39
CA ALA A 265 -11.11 63.14 -63.63
C ALA A 265 -11.69 62.43 -64.88
N LYS A 266 -11.71 61.09 -64.90
CA LYS A 266 -12.33 60.29 -65.97
C LYS A 266 -13.83 60.42 -65.96
N GLN A 267 -14.48 60.34 -64.80
CA GLN A 267 -15.90 60.59 -64.59
C GLN A 267 -16.25 62.03 -64.92
N ALA A 268 -15.42 63.03 -64.66
CA ALA A 268 -15.64 64.41 -65.13
C ALA A 268 -15.55 64.51 -66.66
N ARG A 269 -14.60 63.79 -67.29
CA ARG A 269 -14.51 63.69 -68.76
C ARG A 269 -15.66 62.90 -69.37
N GLU A 270 -16.11 61.85 -68.71
CA GLU A 270 -17.22 61.01 -69.14
C GLU A 270 -18.55 61.68 -68.87
N THR A 271 -18.78 62.33 -67.74
CA THR A 271 -19.96 63.18 -67.50
C THR A 271 -19.97 64.37 -68.43
N SER A 272 -18.83 64.91 -68.86
CA SER A 272 -18.78 65.89 -69.97
C SER A 272 -19.21 65.26 -71.31
N LYS A 273 -18.75 64.04 -71.61
CA LYS A 273 -19.13 63.31 -72.84
C LYS A 273 -20.57 62.79 -72.82
N THR A 274 -21.05 62.29 -71.68
CA THR A 274 -22.40 61.77 -71.47
C THR A 274 -23.37 62.89 -71.20
N ALA A 275 -23.00 64.04 -70.63
CA ALA A 275 -23.84 65.24 -70.67
C ALA A 275 -23.99 65.75 -72.09
N LYS A 276 -22.93 65.73 -72.93
CA LYS A 276 -23.06 66.02 -74.37
C LYS A 276 -23.91 64.98 -75.11
N LYS A 277 -23.76 63.70 -74.79
CA LYS A 277 -24.50 62.60 -75.46
C LYS A 277 -25.94 62.51 -74.96
N LYS A 278 -26.19 62.76 -73.67
CA LYS A 278 -27.50 62.85 -73.02
C LYS A 278 -28.20 64.13 -73.44
N ALA A 279 -27.55 65.28 -73.54
CA ALA A 279 -28.14 66.46 -74.18
C ALA A 279 -28.55 66.18 -75.64
N ARG A 280 -27.77 65.37 -76.37
CA ARG A 280 -28.10 64.95 -77.73
C ARG A 280 -29.23 63.90 -77.77
N VAL A 281 -29.27 62.96 -76.83
CA VAL A 281 -30.32 61.92 -76.72
C VAL A 281 -31.60 62.51 -76.17
N ASP A 282 -31.57 63.37 -75.15
CA ASP A 282 -32.70 64.12 -74.62
C ASP A 282 -33.23 65.12 -75.67
N ALA A 283 -32.38 65.69 -76.54
CA ALA A 283 -32.84 66.43 -77.71
C ALA A 283 -33.56 65.52 -78.73
N ILE A 284 -33.08 64.30 -78.96
CA ILE A 284 -33.73 63.31 -79.84
C ILE A 284 -35.01 62.77 -79.20
N ILE A 285 -35.04 62.53 -77.89
CA ILE A 285 -36.22 62.08 -77.14
C ILE A 285 -37.23 63.22 -77.07
N ALA A 286 -36.84 64.47 -76.83
CA ALA A 286 -37.74 65.63 -76.91
C ALA A 286 -38.27 65.84 -78.33
N GLU A 287 -37.47 65.60 -79.38
CA GLU A 287 -37.92 65.60 -80.77
C GLU A 287 -38.88 64.43 -81.06
N GLN A 288 -38.63 63.25 -80.49
CA GLN A 288 -39.48 62.07 -80.63
C GLN A 288 -40.75 62.16 -79.78
N GLU A 289 -40.73 62.79 -78.61
CA GLU A 289 -41.87 63.08 -77.75
C GLU A 289 -42.73 64.21 -78.34
N ALA A 290 -42.12 65.22 -78.97
CA ALA A 290 -42.81 66.21 -79.80
C ALA A 290 -43.50 65.55 -81.01
N LYS A 291 -42.95 64.47 -81.56
CA LYS A 291 -43.60 63.65 -82.60
C LYS A 291 -44.63 62.65 -82.04
N ALA A 292 -44.45 62.17 -80.80
CA ALA A 292 -45.31 61.18 -80.14
C ALA A 292 -46.57 61.74 -79.48
N THR A 293 -46.77 63.07 -79.46
CA THR A 293 -48.07 63.67 -79.10
C THR A 293 -49.15 63.45 -80.17
N SER A 294 -48.83 62.77 -81.27
CA SER A 294 -49.78 62.46 -82.37
C SER A 294 -50.08 60.98 -82.58
N ASP A 295 -49.45 60.02 -81.87
CA ASP A 295 -49.68 58.58 -82.10
C ASP A 295 -49.52 57.68 -80.84
N PRO A 296 -50.60 57.07 -80.31
CA PRO A 296 -50.59 56.23 -79.11
C PRO A 296 -49.87 54.86 -79.26
N VAL A 297 -49.53 54.43 -80.47
CA VAL A 297 -48.87 53.12 -80.70
C VAL A 297 -47.38 53.15 -80.30
N ALA A 298 -46.72 54.31 -80.39
CA ALA A 298 -45.31 54.46 -80.03
C ALA A 298 -45.03 54.27 -78.53
N ALA A 299 -45.98 54.66 -77.66
CA ALA A 299 -45.86 54.56 -76.21
C ALA A 299 -45.85 53.11 -75.69
N LEU A 300 -46.53 52.19 -76.39
CA LEU A 300 -46.58 50.77 -76.00
C LEU A 300 -45.31 50.00 -76.39
N MET A 301 -44.66 50.37 -77.50
CA MET A 301 -43.41 49.74 -77.94
C MET A 301 -42.23 50.00 -76.99
N VAL A 302 -42.18 51.20 -76.39
CA VAL A 302 -41.14 51.54 -75.40
C VAL A 302 -41.30 50.71 -74.12
N LYS A 303 -42.55 50.42 -73.72
CA LYS A 303 -42.86 49.64 -72.51
C LYS A 303 -42.64 48.12 -72.67
N ALA A 304 -42.71 47.61 -73.91
CA ALA A 304 -42.46 46.20 -74.20
C ALA A 304 -40.96 45.85 -74.26
N ARG A 305 -40.09 46.80 -74.63
CA ARG A 305 -38.62 46.58 -74.64
C ARG A 305 -38.03 46.47 -73.24
N THR A 306 -38.50 47.29 -72.31
CA THR A 306 -37.97 47.32 -70.93
C THR A 306 -38.27 46.03 -70.15
N LEU A 307 -39.35 45.31 -70.48
CA LEU A 307 -39.69 44.04 -69.84
C LEU A 307 -38.88 42.85 -70.40
N LYS A 308 -38.45 42.88 -71.67
CA LYS A 308 -37.61 41.82 -72.26
C LYS A 308 -36.18 41.82 -71.71
N GLU A 309 -35.65 43.00 -71.36
CA GLU A 309 -34.29 43.14 -70.83
C GLU A 309 -34.17 42.73 -69.34
N ALA A 310 -35.29 42.68 -68.62
CA ALA A 310 -35.32 42.24 -67.22
C ALA A 310 -35.21 40.71 -67.08
N ASN A 311 -35.82 39.95 -68.00
CA ASN A 311 -35.86 38.47 -67.92
C ASN A 311 -34.60 37.78 -68.45
N ALA A 312 -33.78 38.43 -69.30
CA ALA A 312 -32.52 37.86 -69.77
C ALA A 312 -31.39 37.87 -68.71
N LYS A 313 -31.59 38.51 -67.56
CA LYS A 313 -30.55 38.72 -66.52
C LYS A 313 -30.55 37.67 -65.39
N SER A 314 -31.56 36.80 -65.31
CA SER A 314 -31.60 35.74 -64.26
C SER A 314 -30.86 34.47 -64.68
N ASP A 315 -31.00 34.05 -65.93
CA ASP A 315 -30.53 32.72 -66.38
C ASP A 315 -29.04 32.70 -66.76
N SER A 316 -28.41 33.87 -66.94
CA SER A 316 -26.97 33.97 -67.25
C SER A 316 -26.06 33.89 -66.01
N LYS A 317 -26.61 33.94 -64.78
CA LYS A 317 -25.79 34.01 -63.56
C LYS A 317 -25.30 32.66 -63.06
N LEU A 318 -26.01 31.57 -63.36
CA LEU A 318 -25.64 30.22 -62.89
C LEU A 318 -24.59 29.55 -63.80
N GLY A 319 -24.63 29.80 -65.12
CA GLY A 319 -23.57 29.36 -66.04
C GLY A 319 -22.25 30.11 -65.83
N ALA A 320 -22.31 31.41 -65.51
CA ALA A 320 -21.11 32.23 -65.31
C ALA A 320 -20.26 31.78 -64.10
N ILE A 321 -20.87 31.25 -63.03
CA ILE A 321 -20.14 30.84 -61.82
C ILE A 321 -19.35 29.55 -62.04
N GLN A 322 -19.87 28.62 -62.86
CA GLN A 322 -19.22 27.34 -63.14
C GLN A 322 -18.07 27.49 -64.15
N ASP A 323 -18.24 28.38 -65.13
CA ASP A 323 -17.17 28.75 -66.07
C ASP A 323 -16.08 29.60 -65.41
N GLN A 324 -16.42 30.39 -64.39
CA GLN A 324 -15.44 31.17 -63.61
C GLN A 324 -14.51 30.28 -62.76
N ALA A 325 -15.03 29.20 -62.16
CA ALA A 325 -14.20 28.27 -61.38
C ALA A 325 -13.19 27.49 -62.24
N THR A 326 -13.60 27.08 -63.45
CA THR A 326 -12.73 26.33 -64.36
C THR A 326 -11.70 27.23 -65.05
N THR A 327 -12.07 28.48 -65.37
CA THR A 327 -11.11 29.46 -65.90
C THR A 327 -10.09 29.90 -64.85
N GLU A 328 -10.48 30.05 -63.58
CA GLU A 328 -9.54 30.37 -62.51
C GLU A 328 -8.50 29.27 -62.27
N GLN A 329 -8.88 27.99 -62.35
CA GLN A 329 -7.94 26.88 -62.25
C GLN A 329 -6.93 26.87 -63.42
N ARG A 330 -7.40 27.10 -64.65
CA ARG A 330 -6.50 27.22 -65.82
C ARG A 330 -5.55 28.40 -65.70
N LEU A 331 -6.04 29.55 -65.24
CA LEU A 331 -5.21 30.74 -64.99
C LEU A 331 -4.15 30.50 -63.92
N LYS A 332 -4.46 29.70 -62.88
CA LYS A 332 -3.47 29.32 -61.85
C LYS A 332 -2.37 28.43 -62.43
N GLU A 333 -2.71 27.43 -63.24
CA GLU A 333 -1.72 26.58 -63.91
C GLU A 333 -0.87 27.34 -64.93
N GLU A 334 -1.46 28.24 -65.72
CA GLU A 334 -0.71 29.07 -66.66
C GLU A 334 0.23 30.03 -65.95
N LYS A 335 -0.21 30.65 -64.84
CA LYS A 335 0.66 31.48 -64.01
C LYS A 335 1.84 30.69 -63.43
N LYS A 336 1.61 29.45 -63.00
CA LYS A 336 2.69 28.55 -62.53
C LYS A 336 3.69 28.24 -63.64
N LYS A 337 3.22 27.86 -64.83
CA LYS A 337 4.10 27.60 -65.99
C LYS A 337 4.88 28.85 -66.43
N LEU A 338 4.25 30.02 -66.41
CA LEU A 338 4.91 31.29 -66.72
C LEU A 338 5.98 31.65 -65.67
N ALA A 339 5.70 31.40 -64.38
CA ALA A 339 6.65 31.62 -63.30
C ALA A 339 7.87 30.70 -63.42
N GLU A 340 7.66 29.41 -63.71
CA GLU A 340 8.74 28.44 -63.96
C GLU A 340 9.59 28.84 -65.19
N LYS A 341 8.95 29.30 -66.28
CA LYS A 341 9.66 29.79 -67.47
C LYS A 341 10.52 31.03 -67.16
N ARG A 342 9.97 32.01 -66.44
CA ARG A 342 10.71 33.21 -66.02
C ARG A 342 11.88 32.88 -65.09
N ALA A 343 11.71 31.90 -64.20
CA ALA A 343 12.80 31.46 -63.32
C ALA A 343 13.97 30.89 -64.13
N ARG A 344 13.71 30.11 -65.18
CA ARG A 344 14.76 29.59 -66.09
C ARG A 344 15.44 30.70 -66.89
N GLU A 345 14.67 31.64 -67.44
CA GLU A 345 15.22 32.79 -68.17
C GLU A 345 16.14 33.66 -67.28
N ILE A 346 15.75 33.87 -66.01
CA ILE A 346 16.57 34.59 -65.03
C ILE A 346 17.86 33.81 -64.71
N GLU A 347 17.78 32.49 -64.56
CA GLU A 347 18.95 31.65 -64.30
C GLU A 347 19.95 31.69 -65.48
N GLU A 348 19.45 31.66 -66.72
CA GLU A 348 20.27 31.79 -67.92
C GLU A 348 20.92 33.18 -68.04
N GLN A 349 20.16 34.27 -67.77
CA GLN A 349 20.72 35.62 -67.74
C GLN A 349 21.81 35.79 -66.67
N MET A 350 21.61 35.18 -65.49
CA MET A 350 22.61 35.16 -64.42
C MET A 350 23.88 34.40 -64.83
N LYS A 351 23.76 33.29 -65.56
CA LYS A 351 24.92 32.55 -66.10
C LYS A 351 25.68 33.39 -67.12
N LEU A 352 24.98 34.04 -68.05
CA LEU A 352 25.59 34.90 -69.06
C LEU A 352 26.33 36.09 -68.43
N MET A 353 25.73 36.76 -67.44
CA MET A 353 26.39 37.87 -66.74
C MET A 353 27.62 37.42 -65.95
N LYS A 354 27.58 36.23 -65.32
CA LYS A 354 28.77 35.68 -64.65
C LYS A 354 29.90 35.44 -65.65
N GLN A 355 29.59 34.91 -66.84
CA GLN A 355 30.58 34.72 -67.90
C GLN A 355 31.18 36.05 -68.37
N GLN A 356 30.36 37.07 -68.61
CA GLN A 356 30.83 38.42 -68.98
C GLN A 356 31.70 39.05 -67.88
N HIS A 357 31.32 38.91 -66.60
CA HIS A 357 32.14 39.39 -65.50
C HIS A 357 33.48 38.66 -65.38
N GLU A 358 33.48 37.36 -65.67
CA GLU A 358 34.71 36.56 -65.66
C GLU A 358 35.62 36.92 -66.85
N GLU A 359 35.07 37.21 -68.03
CA GLU A 359 35.82 37.74 -69.17
C GLU A 359 36.41 39.13 -68.88
N LEU A 360 35.64 40.03 -68.25
CA LEU A 360 36.14 41.34 -67.82
C LEU A 360 37.25 41.19 -66.78
N ARG A 361 37.14 40.25 -65.84
CA ARG A 361 38.22 39.93 -64.89
C ARG A 361 39.46 39.37 -65.60
N LYS A 362 39.30 38.51 -66.61
CA LYS A 362 40.42 37.97 -67.40
C LYS A 362 41.11 39.08 -68.20
N ARG A 363 40.36 40.03 -68.78
CA ARG A 363 40.91 41.22 -69.46
C ARG A 363 41.59 42.21 -68.52
N ALA A 364 41.06 42.38 -67.31
CA ALA A 364 41.71 43.20 -66.28
C ALA A 364 43.01 42.55 -65.77
N ALA A 365 43.03 41.22 -65.64
CA ALA A 365 44.22 40.47 -65.22
C ALA A 365 45.33 40.45 -66.29
N SER A 366 45.02 40.64 -67.58
CA SER A 366 46.01 40.72 -68.66
C SER A 366 46.73 42.08 -68.77
N GLY A 367 46.52 43.00 -67.81
CA GLY A 367 47.36 44.18 -67.62
C GLY A 367 47.36 45.21 -68.75
N THR A 368 46.37 45.20 -69.63
CA THR A 368 46.29 46.06 -70.83
C THR A 368 45.03 46.92 -70.81
N LEU A 369 44.84 47.72 -69.75
CA LEU A 369 43.87 48.81 -69.75
C LEU A 369 44.35 49.93 -68.82
N GLU A 370 44.98 50.95 -69.39
CA GLU A 370 44.99 52.28 -68.79
C GLU A 370 43.55 52.79 -68.82
N VAL A 371 43.03 53.23 -67.67
CA VAL A 371 41.66 53.69 -67.50
C VAL A 371 41.57 55.14 -67.98
N PRO A 372 40.92 55.44 -69.11
CA PRO A 372 40.57 56.80 -69.46
C PRO A 372 39.15 57.08 -68.95
N ASP A 373 38.90 58.29 -68.48
CA ASP A 373 37.59 58.74 -68.00
C ASP A 373 36.64 58.97 -69.19
N THR A 374 36.26 57.89 -69.88
CA THR A 374 35.41 57.90 -71.08
C THR A 374 33.93 57.77 -70.71
N PRO A 375 33.00 58.23 -71.59
CA PRO A 375 31.55 58.08 -71.39
C PRO A 375 31.09 56.65 -71.06
N GLU A 376 31.83 55.64 -71.49
CA GLU A 376 31.58 54.23 -71.25
C GLU A 376 31.67 53.84 -69.76
N MET A 377 32.48 54.53 -68.95
CA MET A 377 32.53 54.31 -67.50
C MET A 377 31.28 54.81 -66.78
N ARG A 378 30.64 55.89 -67.27
CA ARG A 378 29.35 56.34 -66.74
C ARG A 378 28.25 55.34 -67.05
N GLU A 379 28.25 54.78 -68.26
CA GLU A 379 27.32 53.72 -68.65
C GLU A 379 27.55 52.43 -67.82
N ALA A 380 28.80 52.05 -67.55
CA ALA A 380 29.12 50.94 -66.64
C ALA A 380 28.65 51.20 -65.20
N GLN A 381 28.74 52.45 -64.72
CA GLN A 381 28.26 52.83 -63.39
C GLN A 381 26.73 52.85 -63.30
N GLU A 382 26.04 53.26 -64.37
CA GLU A 382 24.58 53.16 -64.48
C GLU A 382 24.10 51.71 -64.58
N ASN A 383 24.81 50.86 -65.35
CA ASN A 383 24.55 49.42 -65.43
C ASN A 383 24.77 48.73 -64.08
N LYS A 384 25.79 49.12 -63.32
CA LYS A 384 26.00 48.65 -61.94
C LYS A 384 24.83 49.02 -61.03
N LYS A 385 24.33 50.26 -61.09
CA LYS A 385 23.14 50.69 -60.32
C LYS A 385 21.89 49.91 -60.73
N MET A 386 21.72 49.64 -62.02
CA MET A 386 20.61 48.83 -62.52
C MET A 386 20.68 47.40 -61.99
N PHE A 387 21.88 46.80 -61.97
CA PHE A 387 22.12 45.46 -61.43
C PHE A 387 21.82 45.39 -59.94
N GLU A 388 22.33 46.34 -59.14
CA GLU A 388 22.04 46.43 -57.70
C GLU A 388 20.53 46.59 -57.43
N ALA A 389 19.81 47.38 -58.25
CA ALA A 389 18.37 47.52 -58.15
C ALA A 389 17.61 46.22 -58.51
N LEU A 390 18.10 45.46 -59.49
CA LEU A 390 17.52 44.18 -59.91
C LEU A 390 17.76 43.08 -58.87
N GLU A 391 18.95 43.05 -58.26
CA GLU A 391 19.29 42.15 -57.14
C GLU A 391 18.45 42.48 -55.89
N MET A 392 18.27 43.77 -55.57
CA MET A 392 17.36 44.21 -54.50
C MET A 392 15.91 43.77 -54.77
N ARG A 393 15.42 43.88 -56.02
CA ARG A 393 14.09 43.42 -56.40
C ARG A 393 13.95 41.91 -56.26
N GLN A 394 14.93 41.13 -56.71
CA GLN A 394 14.94 39.67 -56.55
C GLN A 394 15.06 39.25 -55.08
N SER A 395 15.83 39.97 -54.28
CA SER A 395 15.94 39.76 -52.83
C SER A 395 14.59 40.00 -52.14
N ARG A 396 13.90 41.11 -52.46
CA ARG A 396 12.53 41.37 -51.98
C ARG A 396 11.56 40.26 -52.39
N GLN A 397 11.63 39.79 -53.63
CA GLN A 397 10.76 38.71 -54.10
C GLN A 397 11.03 37.38 -53.38
N ARG A 398 12.29 37.04 -53.11
CA ARG A 398 12.65 35.87 -52.30
C ARG A 398 12.16 36.00 -50.84
N ASN A 399 12.28 37.19 -50.25
CA ASN A 399 11.78 37.44 -48.90
C ASN A 399 10.25 37.32 -48.85
N MET A 400 9.51 37.89 -49.81
CA MET A 400 8.07 37.73 -49.90
C MET A 400 7.67 36.26 -50.03
N MET A 401 8.30 35.48 -50.91
CA MET A 401 8.00 34.04 -51.03
C MET A 401 8.34 33.26 -49.76
N ARG A 402 9.40 33.65 -49.03
CA ARG A 402 9.76 33.04 -47.74
C ARG A 402 8.72 33.38 -46.66
N GLU A 403 8.25 34.62 -46.62
CA GLU A 403 7.18 35.05 -45.70
C GLU A 403 5.86 34.33 -46.01
N GLU A 404 5.48 34.23 -47.29
CA GLU A 404 4.29 33.45 -47.72
C GLU A 404 4.40 31.98 -47.31
N PHE A 405 5.58 31.37 -47.45
CA PHE A 405 5.82 29.99 -47.02
C PHE A 405 5.72 29.84 -45.50
N MET A 406 6.32 30.74 -44.72
CA MET A 406 6.24 30.72 -43.25
C MET A 406 4.79 30.89 -42.76
N VAL A 407 3.99 31.76 -43.40
CA VAL A 407 2.57 31.93 -43.07
C VAL A 407 1.79 30.65 -43.41
N ALA A 408 2.04 30.03 -44.56
CA ALA A 408 1.40 28.77 -44.93
C ALA A 408 1.74 27.62 -43.94
N GLU A 409 3.01 27.52 -43.51
CA GLU A 409 3.44 26.53 -42.51
C GLU A 409 2.78 26.78 -41.15
N GLN A 410 2.67 28.04 -40.71
CA GLN A 410 1.94 28.40 -39.48
C GLN A 410 0.44 28.08 -39.58
N GLU A 411 -0.18 28.32 -40.73
CA GLU A 411 -1.58 27.96 -40.96
C GLU A 411 -1.79 26.44 -40.92
N GLU A 412 -0.90 25.64 -41.53
CA GLU A 412 -0.95 24.18 -41.46
C GLU A 412 -0.73 23.66 -40.03
N GLU A 413 0.23 24.22 -39.30
CA GLU A 413 0.47 23.86 -37.89
C GLU A 413 -0.74 24.19 -37.01
N SER A 414 -1.39 25.33 -37.26
CA SER A 414 -2.61 25.72 -36.53
C SER A 414 -3.78 24.77 -36.80
N LYS A 415 -3.96 24.34 -38.07
CA LYS A 415 -4.98 23.35 -38.45
C LYS A 415 -4.70 21.99 -37.82
N TYR A 416 -3.44 21.56 -37.80
CA TYR A 416 -3.04 20.30 -37.16
C TYR A 416 -3.34 20.32 -35.66
N LYS A 417 -3.00 21.41 -34.95
CA LYS A 417 -3.30 21.59 -33.52
C LYS A 417 -4.81 21.60 -33.25
N GLU A 418 -5.59 22.24 -34.12
CA GLU A 418 -7.06 22.24 -34.01
C GLU A 418 -7.65 20.83 -34.22
N GLU A 419 -7.14 20.07 -35.20
CA GLU A 419 -7.55 18.68 -35.42
C GLU A 419 -7.15 17.76 -34.26
N GLU A 420 -5.95 17.92 -33.72
CA GLU A 420 -5.48 17.18 -32.55
C GLU A 420 -6.36 17.45 -31.34
N ALA A 421 -6.66 18.73 -31.05
CA ALA A 421 -7.59 19.11 -29.99
C ALA A 421 -9.01 18.53 -30.21
N LYS A 422 -9.50 18.49 -31.46
CA LYS A 422 -10.79 17.84 -31.79
C LYS A 422 -10.76 16.33 -31.55
N ARG A 423 -9.65 15.65 -31.86
CA ARG A 423 -9.46 14.21 -31.60
C ARG A 423 -9.41 13.93 -30.11
N GLU A 424 -8.68 14.73 -29.35
CA GLU A 424 -8.61 14.64 -27.89
C GLU A 424 -9.98 14.88 -27.24
N ALA A 425 -10.70 15.93 -27.65
CA ALA A 425 -12.05 16.22 -27.17
C ALA A 425 -13.03 15.07 -27.49
N SER A 426 -12.94 14.48 -28.69
CA SER A 426 -13.76 13.33 -29.09
C SER A 426 -13.43 12.07 -28.28
N SER A 427 -12.15 11.84 -28.01
CA SER A 427 -11.68 10.73 -27.16
C SER A 427 -12.19 10.89 -25.72
N LEU A 428 -12.04 12.09 -25.15
CA LEU A 428 -12.55 12.43 -23.82
C LEU A 428 -14.07 12.22 -23.73
N HIS A 429 -14.83 12.67 -24.74
CA HIS A 429 -16.28 12.47 -24.78
C HIS A 429 -16.66 10.99 -24.82
N ARG A 430 -15.96 10.16 -25.61
CA ARG A 430 -16.20 8.70 -25.63
C ARG A 430 -15.87 8.06 -24.29
N ASN A 431 -14.77 8.46 -23.67
CA ASN A 431 -14.37 7.95 -22.35
C ASN A 431 -15.36 8.35 -21.26
N LYS A 432 -15.87 9.60 -21.27
CA LYS A 432 -16.93 10.07 -20.38
C LYS A 432 -18.22 9.27 -20.56
N ALA A 433 -18.65 9.06 -21.81
CA ALA A 433 -19.85 8.28 -22.09
C ALA A 433 -19.74 6.83 -21.61
N ALA A 434 -18.60 6.18 -21.86
CA ALA A 434 -18.33 4.81 -21.39
C ALA A 434 -18.27 4.73 -19.85
N ALA A 435 -17.61 5.70 -19.20
CA ALA A 435 -17.54 5.78 -17.74
C ALA A 435 -18.92 6.01 -17.10
N ARG A 436 -19.75 6.88 -17.71
CA ARG A 436 -21.13 7.11 -17.25
C ARG A 436 -21.98 5.84 -17.34
N ALA A 437 -21.94 5.15 -18.48
CA ALA A 437 -22.67 3.88 -18.65
C ALA A 437 -22.20 2.80 -17.66
N GLY A 438 -20.88 2.69 -17.44
CA GLY A 438 -20.32 1.76 -16.46
C GLY A 438 -20.72 2.11 -15.02
N LEU A 439 -20.75 3.39 -14.67
CA LEU A 439 -21.17 3.88 -13.36
C LEU A 439 -22.64 3.61 -13.10
N GLU A 440 -23.51 3.89 -14.08
CA GLU A 440 -24.95 3.66 -13.98
C GLU A 440 -25.26 2.17 -13.79
N LEU A 441 -24.61 1.30 -14.58
CA LEU A 441 -24.77 -0.15 -14.46
C LEU A 441 -24.28 -0.65 -13.10
N ALA A 442 -23.13 -0.19 -12.62
CA ALA A 442 -22.60 -0.56 -11.32
C ALA A 442 -23.48 -0.07 -10.17
N LEU A 443 -24.02 1.15 -10.26
CA LEU A 443 -24.93 1.72 -9.26
C LEU A 443 -26.25 0.94 -9.22
N LYS A 444 -26.80 0.61 -10.38
CA LYS A 444 -28.02 -0.21 -10.48
C LYS A 444 -27.80 -1.60 -9.88
N ALA A 445 -26.73 -2.28 -10.26
CA ALA A 445 -26.38 -3.59 -9.70
C ALA A 445 -26.14 -3.53 -8.18
N PHE A 446 -25.58 -2.41 -7.69
CA PHE A 446 -25.37 -2.19 -6.26
C PHE A 446 -26.67 -1.99 -5.49
N ASN A 447 -27.66 -1.31 -6.08
CA ASN A 447 -28.96 -1.04 -5.45
C ASN A 447 -29.93 -2.21 -5.51
N GLU A 448 -29.88 -3.04 -6.56
CA GLU A 448 -30.80 -4.17 -6.74
C GLU A 448 -30.48 -5.37 -5.85
N ASP A 449 -29.21 -5.60 -5.51
CA ASP A 449 -28.79 -6.78 -4.76
C ASP A 449 -28.64 -6.50 -3.26
N GLU A 450 -29.76 -6.30 -2.57
CA GLU A 450 -29.78 -5.99 -1.14
C GLU A 450 -29.28 -7.17 -0.29
N SER A 451 -29.59 -8.40 -0.71
CA SER A 451 -29.17 -9.65 -0.07
C SER A 451 -27.70 -9.99 -0.32
N GLN A 452 -27.11 -9.43 -1.39
CA GLN A 452 -25.72 -9.59 -1.76
C GLN A 452 -25.07 -8.26 -2.12
N ARG A 453 -25.14 -7.26 -1.21
CA ARG A 453 -24.14 -6.18 -1.12
C ARG A 453 -22.77 -6.73 -0.70
N LYS A 454 -22.36 -7.79 -1.40
CA LYS A 454 -21.13 -8.54 -1.31
C LYS A 454 -20.03 -7.64 -1.82
N GLU A 455 -18.84 -7.96 -1.34
CA GLU A 455 -17.58 -7.34 -1.70
C GLU A 455 -17.40 -7.13 -3.22
N LYS A 456 -17.97 -8.02 -4.05
CA LYS A 456 -17.91 -7.92 -5.52
C LYS A 456 -18.65 -6.71 -6.11
N THR A 457 -19.87 -6.40 -5.66
CA THR A 457 -20.65 -5.26 -6.19
C THR A 457 -20.08 -3.94 -5.67
N MET A 458 -19.57 -3.91 -4.44
CA MET A 458 -18.82 -2.78 -3.89
C MET A 458 -17.54 -2.51 -4.69
N LEU A 459 -16.76 -3.55 -5.00
CA LEU A 459 -15.55 -3.44 -5.81
C LEU A 459 -15.86 -2.92 -7.23
N ALA A 460 -16.93 -3.42 -7.85
CA ALA A 460 -17.37 -2.97 -9.15
C ALA A 460 -17.76 -1.48 -9.13
N LEU A 461 -18.55 -1.04 -8.14
CA LEU A 461 -18.92 0.36 -7.98
C LEU A 461 -17.71 1.26 -7.68
N GLY A 462 -16.80 0.83 -6.81
CA GLY A 462 -15.54 1.54 -6.54
C GLY A 462 -14.66 1.67 -7.79
N THR A 463 -14.60 0.63 -8.62
CA THR A 463 -13.88 0.66 -9.90
C THR A 463 -14.53 1.63 -10.88
N ALA A 464 -15.86 1.61 -10.99
CA ALA A 464 -16.59 2.53 -11.85
C ALA A 464 -16.42 4.00 -11.42
N VAL A 465 -16.44 4.29 -10.12
CA VAL A 465 -16.15 5.63 -9.57
C VAL A 465 -14.72 6.07 -9.90
N ALA A 466 -13.74 5.17 -9.84
CA ALA A 466 -12.36 5.48 -10.22
C ALA A 466 -12.25 5.79 -11.72
N MET A 467 -12.89 4.99 -12.58
CA MET A 467 -12.94 5.23 -14.03
C MET A 467 -13.62 6.55 -14.38
N ALA A 468 -14.71 6.91 -13.69
CA ALA A 468 -15.36 8.21 -13.83
C ALA A 468 -14.43 9.38 -13.47
N GLY A 469 -13.60 9.22 -12.43
CA GLY A 469 -12.56 10.18 -12.08
C GLY A 469 -11.50 10.35 -13.17
N PHE A 470 -11.00 9.26 -13.74
CA PHE A 470 -10.05 9.31 -14.87
C PHE A 470 -10.66 9.95 -16.13
N ALA A 471 -11.96 9.77 -16.34
CA ALA A 471 -12.69 10.40 -17.44
C ALA A 471 -13.03 11.88 -17.18
N GLN A 472 -12.66 12.44 -16.03
CA GLN A 472 -12.97 13.83 -15.62
C GLN A 472 -14.49 14.11 -15.68
N MET A 473 -15.30 13.16 -15.21
CA MET A 473 -16.74 13.38 -15.03
C MET A 473 -17.00 14.42 -13.94
N GLU A 474 -18.10 15.15 -14.07
CA GLU A 474 -18.51 16.17 -13.11
C GLU A 474 -18.95 15.51 -11.79
N ALA A 475 -18.73 16.21 -10.67
CA ALA A 475 -19.01 15.67 -9.35
C ALA A 475 -20.49 15.28 -9.17
N GLU A 476 -21.42 16.05 -9.75
CA GLU A 476 -22.86 15.77 -9.71
C GLU A 476 -23.22 14.37 -10.24
N GLU A 477 -22.44 13.85 -11.20
CA GLU A 477 -22.68 12.53 -11.79
C GLU A 477 -22.07 11.39 -10.97
N VAL A 478 -21.00 11.66 -10.21
CA VAL A 478 -20.20 10.66 -9.52
C VAL A 478 -20.55 10.57 -8.02
N ASP A 479 -20.98 11.69 -7.43
CA ASP A 479 -21.27 11.80 -6.01
C ASP A 479 -22.40 10.87 -5.52
N PRO A 480 -23.47 10.57 -6.28
CA PRO A 480 -24.45 9.56 -5.86
C PRO A 480 -23.84 8.17 -5.64
N ALA A 481 -22.88 7.77 -6.48
CA ALA A 481 -22.16 6.50 -6.36
C ALA A 481 -21.18 6.52 -5.18
N ARG A 482 -20.45 7.63 -4.99
CA ARG A 482 -19.56 7.84 -3.82
C ARG A 482 -20.35 7.79 -2.52
N LEU A 483 -21.50 8.46 -2.46
CA LEU A 483 -22.40 8.45 -1.31
C LEU A 483 -22.90 7.04 -0.99
N SER A 484 -23.27 6.27 -2.02
CA SER A 484 -23.69 4.87 -1.87
C SER A 484 -22.56 3.99 -1.29
N LEU A 485 -21.32 4.19 -1.76
CA LEU A 485 -20.14 3.53 -1.19
C LEU A 485 -19.91 3.93 0.28
N VAL A 486 -19.97 5.22 0.61
CA VAL A 486 -19.79 5.68 2.01
C VAL A 486 -20.86 5.08 2.93
N LYS A 487 -22.13 5.10 2.52
CA LYS A 487 -23.25 4.51 3.28
C LYS A 487 -23.01 3.02 3.55
N GLN A 488 -22.52 2.28 2.54
CA GLN A 488 -22.25 0.85 2.69
C GLN A 488 -21.04 0.54 3.57
N VAL A 489 -19.91 1.21 3.34
CA VAL A 489 -18.70 0.98 4.16
C VAL A 489 -19.01 1.34 5.62
N THR A 490 -19.78 2.41 5.85
CA THR A 490 -20.27 2.80 7.18
C THR A 490 -21.18 1.74 7.79
N SER A 491 -22.14 1.19 7.04
CA SER A 491 -23.01 0.10 7.49
C SER A 491 -22.21 -1.14 7.88
N ASN A 492 -21.26 -1.56 7.03
CA ASN A 492 -20.41 -2.72 7.30
C ASN A 492 -19.53 -2.48 8.54
N ALA A 493 -18.98 -1.28 8.71
CA ALA A 493 -18.20 -0.93 9.89
C ALA A 493 -19.04 -0.99 11.17
N ARG A 494 -20.27 -0.47 11.14
CA ARG A 494 -21.20 -0.55 12.28
C ARG A 494 -21.64 -1.97 12.59
N GLU A 495 -21.83 -2.83 11.59
CA GLU A 495 -22.13 -4.25 11.81
C GLU A 495 -20.96 -4.97 12.49
N ILE A 496 -19.72 -4.72 12.05
CA ILE A 496 -18.52 -5.26 12.69
C ILE A 496 -18.40 -4.76 14.12
N LEU A 497 -18.63 -3.46 14.36
CA LEU A 497 -18.65 -2.84 15.68
C LEU A 497 -19.72 -3.50 16.57
N SER A 498 -20.95 -3.65 16.09
CA SER A 498 -22.05 -4.28 16.85
C SER A 498 -21.70 -5.72 17.25
N LYS A 499 -21.23 -6.54 16.29
CA LYS A 499 -20.80 -7.93 16.57
C LYS A 499 -19.65 -7.98 17.58
N ALA A 500 -18.71 -7.03 17.52
CA ALA A 500 -17.62 -6.96 18.47
C ALA A 500 -18.07 -6.48 19.86
N MET A 501 -19.06 -5.58 19.93
CA MET A 501 -19.68 -5.16 21.19
C MET A 501 -20.49 -6.27 21.85
N GLU A 502 -21.05 -7.19 21.07
CA GLU A 502 -21.74 -8.39 21.56
C GLU A 502 -20.79 -9.56 21.85
N ALA A 503 -19.56 -9.53 21.29
CA ALA A 503 -18.60 -10.59 21.49
C ALA A 503 -18.19 -10.73 22.96
N GLU A 504 -18.17 -11.98 23.43
CA GLU A 504 -17.71 -12.37 24.78
C GLU A 504 -16.21 -12.65 24.82
N THR A 505 -15.55 -12.80 23.67
CA THR A 505 -14.14 -13.18 23.59
C THR A 505 -13.26 -11.99 23.21
N LEU A 506 -12.06 -11.92 23.81
CA LEU A 506 -11.07 -10.90 23.46
C LEU A 506 -10.60 -11.03 22.01
N SER A 507 -10.46 -12.27 21.52
CA SER A 507 -9.99 -12.54 20.16
C SER A 507 -10.89 -11.89 19.11
N ASP A 508 -12.21 -11.98 19.27
CA ASP A 508 -13.16 -11.43 18.31
C ASP A 508 -13.17 -9.90 18.34
N VAL A 509 -13.04 -9.30 19.54
CA VAL A 509 -12.87 -7.85 19.69
C VAL A 509 -11.57 -7.35 19.06
N GLN A 510 -10.46 -8.07 19.26
CA GLN A 510 -9.16 -7.73 18.66
C GLN A 510 -9.19 -7.84 17.12
N LYS A 511 -9.85 -8.87 16.57
CA LYS A 511 -10.06 -8.99 15.12
C LYS A 511 -10.85 -7.79 14.58
N ALA A 512 -11.91 -7.38 15.28
CA ALA A 512 -12.67 -6.19 14.89
C ALA A 512 -11.83 -4.91 14.96
N LEU A 513 -11.04 -4.72 16.03
CA LEU A 513 -10.13 -3.59 16.17
C LEU A 513 -9.02 -3.53 15.11
N ALA A 514 -8.63 -4.67 14.53
CA ALA A 514 -7.70 -4.70 13.41
C ALA A 514 -8.34 -4.22 12.09
N ILE A 515 -9.63 -4.46 11.90
CA ILE A 515 -10.36 -4.18 10.65
C ILE A 515 -10.97 -2.77 10.65
N LEU A 516 -11.59 -2.34 11.75
CA LEU A 516 -12.35 -1.08 11.83
C LEU A 516 -11.54 0.18 11.44
N PRO A 517 -10.26 0.34 11.83
CA PRO A 517 -9.47 1.49 11.41
C PRO A 517 -9.25 1.57 9.89
N GLN A 518 -9.19 0.41 9.21
CA GLN A 518 -9.12 0.37 7.75
C GLN A 518 -10.44 0.83 7.14
N LYS A 519 -11.57 0.45 7.74
CA LYS A 519 -12.91 0.88 7.29
C LYS A 519 -13.15 2.36 7.51
N VAL A 520 -12.66 2.97 8.60
CA VAL A 520 -12.68 4.43 8.79
C VAL A 520 -11.90 5.12 7.66
N LYS A 521 -10.67 4.67 7.37
CA LYS A 521 -9.85 5.25 6.28
C LYS A 521 -10.52 5.12 4.91
N GLU A 522 -11.19 4.00 4.65
CA GLU A 522 -11.94 3.76 3.43
C GLU A 522 -13.16 4.69 3.32
N CYS A 523 -13.95 4.81 4.40
CA CYS A 523 -15.04 5.80 4.51
C CYS A 523 -14.54 7.22 4.26
N ASP A 524 -13.46 7.63 4.93
CA ASP A 524 -12.88 8.97 4.80
C ASP A 524 -12.40 9.26 3.38
N ARG A 525 -11.82 8.26 2.70
CA ARG A 525 -11.36 8.39 1.31
C ARG A 525 -12.53 8.70 0.38
N PHE A 526 -13.63 7.95 0.49
CA PHE A 526 -14.82 8.18 -0.34
C PHE A 526 -15.57 9.45 0.08
N TYR A 527 -15.61 9.77 1.37
CA TYR A 527 -16.28 10.96 1.88
C TYR A 527 -15.58 12.25 1.46
N LYS A 528 -14.24 12.29 1.50
CA LYS A 528 -13.45 13.45 1.05
C LYS A 528 -13.56 13.72 -0.44
N SER A 529 -13.85 12.69 -1.25
CA SER A 529 -14.02 12.86 -2.70
C SER A 529 -15.40 13.36 -3.12
N ILE A 530 -16.40 13.35 -2.24
CA ILE A 530 -17.72 13.96 -2.51
C ILE A 530 -17.53 15.49 -2.56
N GLU A 531 -17.98 16.17 -3.61
CA GLU A 531 -17.89 17.63 -3.70
C GLU A 531 -19.19 18.31 -3.28
N ASP A 532 -20.33 17.64 -3.54
CA ASP A 532 -21.65 18.10 -3.14
C ASP A 532 -21.76 18.20 -1.60
N ARG A 533 -22.10 19.41 -1.14
CA ARG A 533 -22.26 19.73 0.28
C ARG A 533 -23.49 19.06 0.88
N ASP A 534 -24.55 18.88 0.11
CA ASP A 534 -25.78 18.28 0.62
C ASP A 534 -25.64 16.76 0.69
N ALA A 535 -25.03 16.11 -0.31
CA ALA A 535 -24.61 14.71 -0.23
C ALA A 535 -23.70 14.43 0.98
N LYS A 536 -22.76 15.34 1.29
CA LYS A 536 -21.90 15.23 2.48
C LYS A 536 -22.68 15.21 3.80
N LYS A 537 -23.73 16.02 3.94
CA LYS A 537 -24.56 16.03 5.16
C LYS A 537 -25.26 14.70 5.38
N GLU A 538 -25.68 14.03 4.32
CA GLU A 538 -26.37 12.73 4.40
C GLU A 538 -25.44 11.57 4.75
N ALA A 539 -24.16 11.64 4.40
CA ALA A 539 -23.28 10.47 4.41
C ALA A 539 -22.97 9.93 5.82
N ASN A 540 -23.12 10.75 6.87
CA ASN A 540 -22.81 10.46 8.28
C ASN A 540 -21.73 9.37 8.47
N PRO A 541 -20.46 9.67 8.11
CA PRO A 541 -19.41 8.67 8.01
C PRO A 541 -19.09 8.06 9.38
N PHE A 542 -18.72 6.79 9.37
CA PHE A 542 -18.23 6.08 10.55
C PHE A 542 -17.01 6.79 11.16
N LYS A 543 -17.05 7.09 12.47
CA LYS A 543 -16.02 7.90 13.16
C LYS A 543 -15.10 7.04 14.02
N GLU A 544 -13.86 7.50 14.19
CA GLU A 544 -12.89 6.87 15.09
C GLU A 544 -13.39 6.82 16.54
N SER A 545 -14.22 7.78 16.98
CA SER A 545 -14.82 7.76 18.32
C SER A 545 -15.77 6.58 18.56
N GLU A 546 -16.33 5.98 17.51
CA GLU A 546 -17.13 4.75 17.62
C GLU A 546 -16.21 3.52 17.91
N ILE A 547 -14.94 3.56 17.46
CA ILE A 547 -13.93 2.52 17.75
C ILE A 547 -13.42 2.61 19.18
N GLU A 548 -13.36 3.83 19.75
CA GLU A 548 -12.83 4.03 21.10
C GLU A 548 -13.64 3.27 22.16
N GLN A 549 -14.96 3.13 21.96
CA GLN A 549 -15.83 2.32 22.82
C GLN A 549 -15.39 0.85 22.88
N LEU A 550 -14.92 0.28 21.76
CA LEU A 550 -14.35 -1.08 21.75
C LEU A 550 -12.99 -1.12 22.48
N ARG A 551 -12.16 -0.09 22.32
CA ARG A 551 -10.84 -0.01 22.97
C ARG A 551 -10.97 0.04 24.49
N GLU A 552 -11.93 0.79 25.00
CA GLU A 552 -12.24 0.85 26.43
C GLU A 552 -12.66 -0.52 27.00
N ARG A 553 -13.28 -1.37 26.17
CA ARG A 553 -13.75 -2.70 26.56
C ARG A 553 -12.65 -3.77 26.56
N VAL A 554 -11.56 -3.58 25.81
CA VAL A 554 -10.40 -4.49 25.76
C VAL A 554 -9.81 -4.80 27.14
N PRO A 555 -9.46 -3.82 28.01
CA PRO A 555 -8.87 -4.12 29.31
C PRO A 555 -9.84 -4.89 30.23
N GLU A 556 -11.15 -4.68 30.10
CA GLU A 556 -12.16 -5.45 30.85
C GLU A 556 -12.17 -6.92 30.40
N LEU A 557 -12.16 -7.15 29.08
CA LEU A 557 -12.11 -8.48 28.50
C LEU A 557 -10.80 -9.21 28.81
N GLN A 558 -9.66 -8.51 28.79
CA GLN A 558 -8.37 -9.06 29.23
C GLN A 558 -8.41 -9.53 30.68
N LYS A 559 -8.99 -8.71 31.58
CA LYS A 559 -9.18 -9.10 32.99
C LYS A 559 -10.07 -10.34 33.12
N SER A 560 -11.17 -10.42 32.35
CA SER A 560 -12.01 -11.62 32.36
C SER A 560 -11.30 -12.83 31.76
N GLU A 561 -10.50 -12.66 30.72
CA GLU A 561 -9.84 -13.78 30.06
C GLU A 561 -8.72 -14.39 30.90
N VAL A 562 -7.97 -13.59 31.66
CA VAL A 562 -7.03 -14.12 32.66
C VAL A 562 -7.77 -14.96 33.72
N LYS A 563 -8.93 -14.49 34.18
CA LYS A 563 -9.78 -15.26 35.11
C LYS A 563 -10.28 -16.56 34.46
N PHE A 564 -10.75 -16.49 33.21
CA PHE A 564 -11.23 -17.64 32.46
C PHE A 564 -10.11 -18.64 32.16
N ALA A 565 -8.89 -18.19 31.85
CA ALA A 565 -7.74 -19.05 31.64
C ALA A 565 -7.42 -19.87 32.89
N ALA A 566 -7.47 -19.26 34.08
CA ALA A 566 -7.31 -19.99 35.34
C ALA A 566 -8.42 -21.03 35.57
N LEU A 567 -9.68 -20.69 35.24
CA LEU A 567 -10.81 -21.62 35.34
C LEU A 567 -10.69 -22.79 34.34
N ARG A 568 -10.32 -22.50 33.09
CA ARG A 568 -10.05 -23.52 32.05
C ARG A 568 -8.93 -24.45 32.47
N ALA A 569 -7.82 -23.91 32.96
CA ALA A 569 -6.70 -24.70 33.48
C ALA A 569 -7.15 -25.60 34.65
N ARG A 570 -8.01 -25.09 35.54
CA ARG A 570 -8.59 -25.89 36.63
C ARG A 570 -9.48 -27.02 36.11
N ILE A 571 -10.33 -26.78 35.11
CA ILE A 571 -11.14 -27.83 34.46
C ILE A 571 -10.24 -28.88 33.82
N GLU A 572 -9.20 -28.45 33.10
CA GLU A 572 -8.24 -29.33 32.43
C GLU A 572 -7.50 -30.24 33.42
N MET A 573 -6.92 -29.69 34.49
CA MET A 573 -6.26 -30.48 35.53
C MET A 573 -7.24 -31.42 36.26
N ALA A 574 -8.48 -30.98 36.43
CA ALA A 574 -9.52 -31.76 37.08
C ALA A 574 -10.08 -32.90 36.23
N LYS A 575 -9.77 -32.97 34.93
CA LYS A 575 -10.25 -34.04 34.03
C LYS A 575 -9.95 -35.43 34.56
N MET A 576 -8.90 -35.63 35.36
CA MET A 576 -8.49 -36.95 35.84
C MET A 576 -9.26 -37.46 37.06
N LYS A 577 -9.97 -36.60 37.81
CA LYS A 577 -10.66 -36.99 39.06
C LYS A 577 -12.08 -36.41 39.08
N THR A 578 -13.10 -37.27 39.21
CA THR A 578 -14.51 -36.87 39.12
C THR A 578 -14.92 -35.82 40.17
N SER A 579 -14.44 -35.95 41.41
CA SER A 579 -14.70 -34.96 42.47
C SER A 579 -14.11 -33.59 42.15
N MET A 580 -12.86 -33.55 41.69
CA MET A 580 -12.21 -32.31 41.26
C MET A 580 -12.91 -31.70 40.05
N LEU A 581 -13.36 -32.52 39.10
CA LEU A 581 -14.06 -32.02 37.91
C LEU A 581 -15.39 -31.37 38.27
N ARG A 582 -16.13 -31.95 39.23
CA ARG A 582 -17.37 -31.36 39.76
C ARG A 582 -17.11 -30.00 40.39
N GLU A 583 -16.11 -29.90 41.27
CA GLU A 583 -15.75 -28.62 41.88
C GLU A 583 -15.27 -27.58 40.85
N ALA A 584 -14.50 -28.01 39.85
CA ALA A 584 -14.02 -27.14 38.78
C ALA A 584 -15.17 -26.61 37.92
N VAL A 585 -16.17 -27.44 37.60
CA VAL A 585 -17.38 -27.02 36.89
C VAL A 585 -18.18 -26.01 37.72
N THR A 586 -18.41 -26.27 39.01
CA THR A 586 -19.11 -25.33 39.91
C THR A 586 -18.36 -24.01 40.04
N ALA A 587 -17.02 -24.04 40.12
CA ALA A 587 -16.20 -22.84 40.15
C ALA A 587 -16.27 -22.07 38.83
N ALA A 588 -16.33 -22.76 37.69
CA ALA A 588 -16.48 -22.15 36.38
C ALA A 588 -17.86 -21.50 36.18
N GLU A 589 -18.93 -22.13 36.67
CA GLU A 589 -20.28 -21.53 36.70
C GLU A 589 -20.33 -20.25 37.53
N LYS A 590 -19.79 -20.30 38.76
CA LYS A 590 -19.71 -19.12 39.63
C LYS A 590 -18.80 -18.02 39.06
N GLY A 591 -17.75 -18.42 38.33
CA GLY A 591 -16.81 -17.52 37.69
C GLY A 591 -17.31 -16.89 36.39
N GLY A 592 -18.49 -17.29 35.90
CA GLY A 592 -19.07 -16.78 34.67
C GLY A 592 -18.34 -17.23 33.41
N LEU A 593 -17.74 -18.42 33.40
CA LEU A 593 -17.14 -18.99 32.19
C LEU A 593 -18.20 -19.14 31.09
N PRO A 594 -17.87 -18.97 29.79
CA PRO A 594 -18.86 -19.09 28.71
C PRO A 594 -19.67 -20.39 28.76
N SER A 595 -20.98 -20.29 28.53
CA SER A 595 -21.94 -21.40 28.71
C SER A 595 -21.55 -22.65 27.91
N LYS A 596 -21.09 -22.49 26.67
CA LYS A 596 -20.61 -23.58 25.81
C LYS A 596 -19.46 -24.37 26.44
N GLU A 597 -18.52 -23.69 27.10
CA GLU A 597 -17.39 -24.36 27.77
C GLU A 597 -17.84 -25.09 29.02
N ILE A 598 -18.76 -24.50 29.79
CA ILE A 598 -19.37 -25.15 30.95
C ILE A 598 -20.15 -26.40 30.53
N GLU A 599 -20.95 -26.33 29.46
CA GLU A 599 -21.72 -27.46 28.94
C GLU A 599 -20.81 -28.61 28.51
N ALA A 600 -19.70 -28.31 27.82
CA ALA A 600 -18.70 -29.31 27.45
C ALA A 600 -18.06 -29.97 28.70
N ALA A 601 -17.77 -29.18 29.74
CA ALA A 601 -17.23 -29.71 31.00
C ALA A 601 -18.27 -30.54 31.77
N LYS A 602 -19.55 -30.14 31.77
CA LYS A 602 -20.68 -30.90 32.34
C LYS A 602 -20.90 -32.22 31.61
N ALA A 603 -20.79 -32.24 30.29
CA ALA A 603 -20.90 -33.47 29.50
C ALA A 603 -19.81 -34.47 29.91
N LYS A 604 -18.55 -34.01 30.02
CA LYS A 604 -17.42 -34.83 30.52
C LYS A 604 -17.62 -35.30 31.96
N LEU A 605 -18.20 -34.46 32.81
CA LEU A 605 -18.52 -34.84 34.18
C LEU A 605 -19.58 -35.97 34.22
N LYS A 606 -20.69 -35.81 33.49
CA LYS A 606 -21.74 -36.84 33.38
C LYS A 606 -21.18 -38.15 32.84
N GLU A 607 -20.34 -38.07 31.79
CA GLU A 607 -19.68 -39.25 31.24
C GLU A 607 -18.86 -39.98 32.32
N ARG A 608 -18.03 -39.25 33.09
CA ARG A 608 -17.21 -39.83 34.16
C ARG A 608 -17.99 -40.36 35.35
N GLU A 609 -19.12 -39.75 35.69
CA GLU A 609 -20.00 -40.21 36.77
C GLU A 609 -20.76 -41.48 36.36
N ALA A 610 -21.14 -41.61 35.08
CA ALA A 610 -21.78 -42.81 34.55
C ALA A 610 -20.83 -44.02 34.50
N ARG A 611 -19.53 -43.79 34.24
CA ARG A 611 -18.52 -44.87 34.10
C ARG A 611 -18.52 -45.91 35.23
N PRO A 612 -18.36 -45.57 36.52
CA PRO A 612 -18.32 -46.57 37.59
C PRO A 612 -19.65 -47.28 37.80
N LEU A 613 -20.79 -46.60 37.57
CA LEU A 613 -22.12 -47.22 37.65
C LEU A 613 -22.30 -48.26 36.55
N LEU A 614 -21.89 -47.94 35.33
CA LEU A 614 -21.91 -48.86 34.20
C LEU A 614 -21.04 -50.09 34.45
N VAL A 615 -19.80 -49.88 34.93
CA VAL A 615 -18.89 -51.00 35.28
C VAL A 615 -19.52 -51.88 36.36
N LYS A 616 -20.10 -51.28 37.41
CA LYS A 616 -20.80 -52.03 38.46
C LYS A 616 -22.02 -52.79 37.91
N ASN A 617 -22.84 -52.17 37.07
CA ASN A 617 -24.01 -52.81 36.46
C ASN A 617 -23.59 -54.01 35.58
N ILE A 618 -22.50 -53.86 34.82
CA ILE A 618 -21.91 -54.94 34.02
C ILE A 618 -21.40 -56.07 34.94
N GLU A 619 -20.68 -55.76 36.01
CA GLU A 619 -20.16 -56.76 36.95
C GLU A 619 -21.27 -57.48 37.72
N ASP A 620 -22.29 -56.76 38.18
CA ASP A 620 -23.43 -57.34 38.89
C ASP A 620 -24.26 -58.23 37.96
N ALA A 621 -24.49 -57.81 36.71
CA ALA A 621 -25.15 -58.64 35.70
C ALA A 621 -24.35 -59.91 35.37
N LYS A 622 -23.01 -59.80 35.29
CA LYS A 622 -22.12 -60.96 35.12
C LYS A 622 -22.19 -61.92 36.31
N LYS A 623 -22.16 -61.41 37.54
CA LYS A 623 -22.19 -62.24 38.77
C LYS A 623 -23.50 -63.02 38.92
N VAL A 624 -24.62 -62.39 38.57
CA VAL A 624 -25.95 -63.01 38.65
C VAL A 624 -26.22 -63.95 37.46
N GLY A 625 -25.52 -63.77 36.33
CA GLY A 625 -25.76 -64.52 35.10
C GLY A 625 -27.02 -64.05 34.35
N ASP A 626 -27.47 -62.81 34.57
CA ASP A 626 -28.67 -62.26 33.92
C ASP A 626 -28.33 -61.71 32.53
N ILE A 627 -28.64 -62.49 31.50
CA ILE A 627 -28.39 -62.18 30.08
C ILE A 627 -29.08 -60.86 29.67
N THR A 628 -30.30 -60.60 30.15
CA THR A 628 -31.09 -59.43 29.73
C THR A 628 -30.50 -58.15 30.31
N ARG A 629 -30.15 -58.16 31.60
CA ARG A 629 -29.45 -57.04 32.24
C ARG A 629 -28.08 -56.78 31.62
N LEU A 630 -27.33 -57.84 31.29
CA LEU A 630 -26.02 -57.70 30.69
C LEU A 630 -26.09 -57.06 29.29
N LYS A 631 -27.07 -57.45 28.47
CA LYS A 631 -27.34 -56.80 27.16
C LYS A 631 -27.68 -55.32 27.31
N ALA A 632 -28.59 -54.99 28.23
CA ALA A 632 -29.00 -53.61 28.48
C ALA A 632 -27.80 -52.75 28.93
N ALA A 633 -26.97 -53.27 29.84
CA ALA A 633 -25.77 -52.57 30.31
C ALA A 633 -24.72 -52.39 29.21
N ILE A 634 -24.52 -53.37 28.32
CA ILE A 634 -23.62 -53.22 27.16
C ILE A 634 -24.15 -52.14 26.20
N ALA A 635 -25.44 -52.17 25.88
CA ALA A 635 -26.06 -51.19 24.99
C ALA A 635 -25.98 -49.76 25.58
N GLU A 636 -26.21 -49.60 26.89
CA GLU A 636 -26.03 -48.32 27.60
C GLU A 636 -24.57 -47.83 27.53
N GLY A 637 -23.61 -48.75 27.66
CA GLY A 637 -22.19 -48.44 27.53
C GLY A 637 -21.79 -48.00 26.13
N GLU A 638 -22.35 -48.63 25.11
CA GLU A 638 -22.12 -48.27 23.71
C GLU A 638 -22.75 -46.91 23.38
N ALA A 639 -23.99 -46.68 23.81
CA ALA A 639 -24.71 -45.42 23.58
C ALA A 639 -24.06 -44.22 24.30
N SER A 640 -23.46 -44.44 25.47
CA SER A 640 -22.74 -43.40 26.22
C SER A 640 -21.33 -43.12 25.73
N GLY A 641 -20.85 -43.83 24.69
CA GLY A 641 -19.51 -43.67 24.16
C GLY A 641 -18.42 -44.12 25.13
N PHE A 642 -18.72 -45.10 26.00
CA PHE A 642 -17.79 -45.59 27.01
C PHE A 642 -16.53 -46.20 26.38
N VAL A 643 -15.43 -45.43 26.40
CA VAL A 643 -14.19 -45.73 25.64
C VAL A 643 -13.35 -46.87 26.26
N ASN A 644 -13.71 -47.42 27.42
CA ASN A 644 -12.92 -48.51 27.99
C ASN A 644 -13.27 -49.85 27.33
N GLY A 645 -12.74 -50.03 26.11
CA GLY A 645 -13.03 -51.15 25.23
C GLY A 645 -12.80 -52.53 25.87
N GLY A 646 -11.88 -52.65 26.82
CA GLY A 646 -11.63 -53.90 27.53
C GLY A 646 -12.82 -54.39 28.37
N VAL A 647 -13.53 -53.48 29.06
CA VAL A 647 -14.68 -53.86 29.91
C VAL A 647 -15.86 -54.31 29.05
N LEU A 648 -16.19 -53.54 28.01
CA LEU A 648 -17.27 -53.88 27.07
C LEU A 648 -16.94 -55.15 26.27
N HIS A 649 -15.70 -55.31 25.82
CA HIS A 649 -15.25 -56.52 25.13
C HIS A 649 -15.41 -57.77 26.03
N ASN A 650 -14.91 -57.70 27.27
CA ASN A 650 -15.08 -58.78 28.23
C ASN A 650 -16.55 -59.03 28.57
N ALA A 651 -17.39 -57.99 28.63
CA ALA A 651 -18.83 -58.12 28.82
C ALA A 651 -19.52 -58.87 27.67
N ARG A 652 -19.17 -58.54 26.42
CA ARG A 652 -19.67 -59.25 25.23
C ARG A 652 -19.22 -60.72 25.20
N HIS A 653 -17.98 -61.00 25.60
CA HIS A 653 -17.48 -62.38 25.66
C HIS A 653 -18.26 -63.22 26.69
N VAL A 654 -18.44 -62.69 27.91
CA VAL A 654 -19.23 -63.37 28.95
C VAL A 654 -20.69 -63.50 28.53
N LEU A 655 -21.26 -62.49 27.89
CA LEU A 655 -22.63 -62.57 27.35
C LEU A 655 -22.76 -63.74 26.38
N LYS A 656 -21.82 -63.90 25.45
CA LYS A 656 -21.82 -65.01 24.49
C LYS A 656 -21.74 -66.37 25.19
N GLN A 657 -20.87 -66.51 26.19
CA GLN A 657 -20.75 -67.74 26.97
C GLN A 657 -22.07 -68.09 27.69
N LEU A 658 -22.70 -67.12 28.36
CA LEU A 658 -23.98 -67.33 29.06
C LEU A 658 -25.11 -67.69 28.09
N GLU A 659 -25.13 -67.12 26.88
CA GLU A 659 -26.09 -67.47 25.84
C GLU A 659 -25.88 -68.89 25.30
N ASP A 660 -24.63 -69.29 25.09
CA ASP A 660 -24.28 -70.64 24.65
C ASP A 660 -24.63 -71.69 25.73
N ASP A 661 -24.33 -71.40 26.99
CA ASP A 661 -24.69 -72.26 28.14
C ASP A 661 -26.21 -72.39 28.30
N HIS A 662 -26.96 -71.28 28.17
CA HIS A 662 -28.43 -71.31 28.24
C HIS A 662 -29.06 -72.08 27.06
N ARG A 663 -28.47 -71.99 25.86
CA ARG A 663 -28.90 -72.79 24.71
C ARG A 663 -28.65 -74.28 24.93
N LEU A 664 -27.46 -74.66 25.40
CA LEU A 664 -27.12 -76.05 25.69
C LEU A 664 -27.99 -76.63 26.80
N GLY A 665 -28.24 -75.86 27.87
CA GLY A 665 -29.16 -76.25 28.94
C GLY A 665 -30.60 -76.40 28.45
N GLY A 666 -31.07 -75.52 27.56
CA GLY A 666 -32.37 -75.66 26.90
C GLY A 666 -32.46 -76.90 26.02
N MET A 667 -31.40 -77.27 25.30
CA MET A 667 -31.36 -78.49 24.49
C MET A 667 -31.34 -79.76 25.34
N GLN A 668 -30.61 -79.77 26.47
CA GLN A 668 -30.61 -80.90 27.41
C GLN A 668 -31.97 -81.06 28.10
N ALA A 669 -32.62 -79.95 28.49
CA ALA A 669 -33.96 -79.99 29.05
C ALA A 669 -34.99 -80.48 28.01
N ALA A 670 -34.85 -80.04 26.75
CA ALA A 670 -35.70 -80.51 25.66
C ALA A 670 -35.47 -81.99 25.32
N SER A 671 -34.25 -82.53 25.45
CA SER A 671 -33.99 -83.95 25.24
C SER A 671 -34.47 -84.86 26.38
N LEU A 672 -34.80 -84.28 27.54
CA LEU A 672 -35.33 -84.99 28.72
C LEU A 672 -36.85 -84.82 28.89
N ALA A 673 -37.50 -84.02 28.04
CA ALA A 673 -38.96 -83.92 28.00
C ALA A 673 -39.53 -85.12 27.22
N PRO A 674 -40.39 -85.96 27.84
CA PRO A 674 -40.91 -87.20 27.26
C PRO A 674 -41.87 -87.01 26.07
#